data_AF-A0A1R0L512-F1
#
_entry.id   AF-A0A1R0L512-F1
#
_cell.length_a   1.000
_cell.length_b   1.000
_cell.length_c   1.000
_cell.angle_alpha   90.00
_cell.angle_beta   90.00
_cell.angle_gamma   90.00
#
_symmetry.space_group_name_H-M   'P 1'
#
loop_
_entity.id
_entity.type
_entity.pdbx_description
1 polymer ?
#
loop_
_entity_poly.entity_id
_entity_poly.type
_entity_poly.pdbx_seq_one_letter_code
_entity_poly.pdbx_strand_id
1 'polypeptide(L)'
;MDAVEAHGTGTKLGDPIEAQALIAVYGQDRPADRPLWLGSLKSNIGHSVAAAGVGGVIKMVMALRREELPRTLHVEEPSPLVDWSAGAVGLLTEPVAWPRGERVRRAGVSSFGASGTNAHVIVEEAPALEPESADEGGQPGEFCVPVVSGSPVPWVVSAGSAGGLRAQAARLRDFAEAQGPGGDLAAVGRALTTRCGLGHRLVVLGEDHDELLAGLQTFAEAGEPVGGAVSGVASGTARPVLVFPGQGWQWAGMGAELLEASPAFAAAVRECSAVVEELAGWSVVDVLTGVDSAPSLERVDVVQPVMFTVMVGLARLWESVGVRPQAVVGHSQGEIAAACVAGVLSVADAVRVVVARSAALVELAGQGAMLSVAAGVDAVTERLGPWEGRLCVAAVNGPSSTVVAGEVEAAEMFLASCAEAGVRARRIPVDYASHTPQVEAIGDRILAALDGITPREGRIPLYSTVTGKVIDGSVMNAGYWLENLSNPVRFEDATKALLDDGFTVFIEASAHPVLTVGINETVDASTTTGTPVAVTGTLRRGEGGPRRFIMSAAHAWAAGLDVAWADLLPVGDARVELPTYAFDRTRYWLDRRARGDGNLAGVGLGTVEHGLLAASLDVASAGTLVLSGRLSLATQPWLADHTVAGTVLLPGTAFVDLVIRAGDEVGCGRLQELVVQSPLVVPAQGAMELQVVVDAAEDDGGRGVGVYARPQGAPGEVWTRHAQARVVAQGAGSGDGDAEIERLRVWPPEGASPVAVGDSYGVLADRGYGYGPAFQGLRSVWRGADGEVYAEAVLPDVVREDAGRFGIHPALLDAVLHAQQFDEGFAAEGVWLPFSWSGVSLLATGASALKVVLRRVAEDTVRITAVDPAGEPVVQADAMRMRRADPSRLTDTTPGSDGLFAVEWFPAAVVQAAGPGSVAVLGADPVAVGAGVSGVVGYADVLALAAALDAGAALPECVLVTV
;
A
#
# COMPACT_ATOMS: atom_id res chain seq x y z
N MET A 1 37.43 14.14 -29.45
CA MET A 1 35.97 14.03 -29.33
C MET A 1 35.43 13.34 -30.58
N ASP A 2 34.66 12.27 -30.41
CA ASP A 2 34.17 11.40 -31.49
C ASP A 2 32.72 11.67 -31.83
N ALA A 3 31.90 11.85 -30.78
CA ALA A 3 30.49 12.16 -30.91
C ALA A 3 30.07 13.25 -29.91
N VAL A 4 28.97 13.93 -30.21
CA VAL A 4 28.25 14.79 -29.26
C VAL A 4 26.77 14.40 -29.27
N GLU A 5 26.30 14.04 -28.07
CA GLU A 5 24.89 14.00 -27.74
C GLU A 5 24.41 15.42 -27.45
N ALA A 6 23.74 16.02 -28.42
CA ALA A 6 23.29 17.40 -28.41
C ALA A 6 22.11 17.63 -27.45
N HIS A 7 21.91 18.89 -27.08
CA HIS A 7 20.64 19.31 -26.51
C HIS A 7 19.52 19.11 -27.54
N GLY A 8 19.70 19.51 -28.80
CA GLY A 8 18.92 19.07 -29.97
C GLY A 8 17.43 18.89 -29.71
N THR A 9 16.73 19.99 -29.45
CA THR A 9 15.30 20.01 -29.07
C THR A 9 14.36 20.15 -30.26
N GLY A 10 14.90 20.27 -31.47
CA GLY A 10 14.13 20.53 -32.69
C GLY A 10 13.69 21.98 -32.82
N THR A 11 14.31 22.90 -32.08
CA THR A 11 13.91 24.31 -32.09
C THR A 11 14.54 25.05 -33.27
N LYS A 12 13.74 25.85 -33.98
CA LYS A 12 14.23 26.64 -35.14
C LYS A 12 15.37 27.61 -34.81
N LEU A 13 15.49 28.01 -33.54
CA LEU A 13 16.51 28.96 -33.07
C LEU A 13 17.65 28.28 -32.32
N GLY A 14 17.33 27.39 -31.36
CA GLY A 14 18.33 26.79 -30.47
C GLY A 14 19.23 25.80 -31.18
N ASP A 15 18.67 24.93 -32.02
CA ASP A 15 19.43 23.88 -32.71
C ASP A 15 20.50 24.45 -33.66
N PRO A 16 20.24 25.52 -34.45
CA PRO A 16 21.29 26.16 -35.23
C PRO A 16 22.41 26.78 -34.38
N ILE A 17 22.09 27.41 -33.25
CA ILE A 17 23.09 28.00 -32.34
C ILE A 17 23.99 26.90 -31.76
N GLU A 18 23.40 25.79 -31.32
CA GLU A 18 24.16 24.65 -30.81
C GLU A 18 25.05 24.03 -31.88
N ALA A 19 24.51 23.74 -33.06
CA ALA A 19 25.27 23.13 -34.15
C ALA A 19 26.46 24.01 -34.58
N GLN A 20 26.26 25.33 -34.71
CA GLN A 20 27.33 26.27 -35.04
C GLN A 20 28.42 26.29 -33.96
N ALA A 21 28.05 26.28 -32.67
CA ALA A 21 29.01 26.21 -31.58
C ALA A 21 29.84 24.91 -31.63
N LEU A 22 29.21 23.77 -31.91
CA LEU A 22 29.90 22.48 -32.02
C LEU A 22 30.80 22.40 -33.25
N ILE A 23 30.39 22.97 -34.38
CA ILE A 23 31.23 23.08 -35.59
C ILE A 23 32.48 23.92 -35.29
N ALA A 24 32.33 25.04 -34.59
CA ALA A 24 33.44 25.93 -34.25
C ALA A 24 34.42 25.29 -33.26
N VAL A 25 33.93 24.53 -32.27
CA VAL A 25 34.77 23.99 -31.18
C VAL A 25 35.36 22.62 -31.53
N TYR A 26 34.58 21.73 -32.14
CA TYR A 26 34.95 20.32 -32.34
C TYR A 26 35.00 19.88 -33.81
N GLY A 27 34.48 20.70 -34.74
CA GLY A 27 34.39 20.40 -36.17
C GLY A 27 35.58 20.87 -37.03
N GLN A 28 36.47 21.69 -36.48
CA GLN A 28 37.63 22.24 -37.20
C GLN A 28 38.79 21.23 -37.27
N ASP A 29 39.63 21.33 -38.32
CA ASP A 29 40.87 20.56 -38.53
C ASP A 29 40.72 19.02 -38.41
N ARG A 30 39.56 18.47 -38.78
CA ARG A 30 39.33 17.02 -38.76
C ARG A 30 39.51 16.37 -40.13
N PRO A 31 39.99 15.11 -40.18
CA PRO A 31 39.92 14.28 -41.37
C PRO A 31 38.47 14.07 -41.85
N ALA A 32 38.25 14.12 -43.17
CA ALA A 32 36.91 13.96 -43.76
C ALA A 32 36.28 12.58 -43.51
N ASP A 33 37.11 11.55 -43.35
CA ASP A 33 36.73 10.18 -43.00
C ASP A 33 36.41 9.99 -41.50
N ARG A 34 36.60 11.03 -40.68
CA ARG A 34 36.34 10.98 -39.23
C ARG A 34 35.67 12.27 -38.72
N PRO A 35 34.44 12.57 -39.16
CA PRO A 35 33.70 13.72 -38.68
C PRO A 35 33.40 13.60 -37.17
N LEU A 36 32.95 14.69 -36.57
CA LEU A 36 32.29 14.64 -35.27
C LEU A 36 30.84 14.17 -35.50
N TRP A 37 30.45 13.06 -34.91
CA TRP A 37 29.08 12.58 -35.01
C TRP A 37 28.15 13.36 -34.08
N LEU A 38 27.07 13.92 -34.63
CA LEU A 38 26.10 14.73 -33.89
C LEU A 38 24.74 14.01 -33.85
N GLY A 39 24.21 13.78 -32.65
CA GLY A 39 22.87 13.21 -32.49
C GLY A 39 22.17 13.65 -31.22
N SER A 40 20.90 13.27 -31.05
CA SER A 40 20.10 13.60 -29.85
C SER A 40 19.23 12.41 -29.46
N LEU A 41 19.11 12.10 -28.17
CA LEU A 41 18.20 11.09 -27.61
C LEU A 41 16.76 11.59 -27.65
N LYS A 42 16.55 12.92 -27.65
CA LYS A 42 15.22 13.52 -27.61
C LYS A 42 14.39 13.20 -28.85
N SER A 43 15.04 12.88 -29.97
CA SER A 43 14.34 12.34 -31.14
C SER A 43 13.75 10.96 -30.91
N ASN A 44 14.28 10.17 -29.96
CA ASN A 44 13.86 8.78 -29.74
C ASN A 44 12.79 8.65 -28.66
N ILE A 45 12.85 9.49 -27.63
CA ILE A 45 11.97 9.37 -26.45
C ILE A 45 11.21 10.67 -26.11
N GLY A 46 11.36 11.71 -26.93
CA GLY A 46 10.88 13.05 -26.62
C GLY A 46 11.78 13.81 -25.63
N HIS A 47 11.49 15.08 -25.41
CA HIS A 47 12.25 15.90 -24.46
C HIS A 47 11.78 15.65 -23.02
N SER A 48 12.57 14.91 -22.25
CA SER A 48 12.30 14.58 -20.83
C SER A 48 12.57 15.74 -19.84
N VAL A 49 12.52 16.98 -20.34
CA VAL A 49 12.76 18.23 -19.58
C VAL A 49 14.01 18.12 -18.69
N ALA A 50 13.84 18.11 -17.36
CA ALA A 50 14.93 18.08 -16.40
C ALA A 50 15.80 16.81 -16.48
N ALA A 51 15.24 15.69 -16.96
CA ALA A 51 15.96 14.43 -17.11
C ALA A 51 16.69 14.30 -18.48
N ALA A 52 16.66 15.32 -19.32
CA ALA A 52 17.24 15.26 -20.66
C ALA A 52 18.75 15.01 -20.64
N GLY A 53 19.49 15.70 -19.75
CA GLY A 53 20.95 15.56 -19.67
C GLY A 53 21.38 14.16 -19.26
N VAL A 54 20.80 13.61 -18.18
CA VAL A 54 21.12 12.25 -17.73
C VAL A 54 20.69 11.19 -18.75
N GLY A 55 19.58 11.42 -19.47
CA GLY A 55 19.20 10.58 -20.60
C GLY A 55 20.31 10.52 -21.66
N GLY A 56 20.86 11.68 -22.04
CA GLY A 56 21.98 11.76 -22.97
C GLY A 56 23.24 11.02 -22.49
N VAL A 57 23.56 11.12 -21.19
CA VAL A 57 24.65 10.35 -20.57
C VAL A 57 24.40 8.84 -20.69
N ILE A 58 23.18 8.39 -20.38
CA ILE A 58 22.80 6.96 -20.51
C ILE A 58 22.96 6.49 -21.96
N LYS A 59 22.49 7.28 -22.95
CA LYS A 59 22.66 6.96 -24.37
C LYS A 59 24.14 6.77 -24.73
N MET A 60 25.02 7.69 -24.31
CA MET A 60 26.45 7.60 -24.62
C MET A 60 27.16 6.46 -23.89
N VAL A 61 26.83 6.20 -22.62
CA VAL A 61 27.38 5.04 -21.89
C VAL A 61 26.94 3.72 -22.54
N MET A 62 25.68 3.63 -22.99
CA MET A 62 25.21 2.45 -23.72
C MET A 62 25.87 2.32 -25.10
N ALA A 63 26.10 3.42 -25.80
CA ALA A 63 26.83 3.43 -27.07
C ALA A 63 28.27 2.91 -26.92
N LEU A 64 28.97 3.33 -25.85
CA LEU A 64 30.31 2.82 -25.52
C LEU A 64 30.30 1.30 -25.24
N ARG A 65 29.32 0.83 -24.46
CA ARG A 65 29.15 -0.60 -24.11
C ARG A 65 28.77 -1.48 -25.29
N ARG A 66 27.95 -0.96 -26.20
CA ARG A 66 27.48 -1.66 -27.41
C ARG A 66 28.38 -1.45 -28.62
N GLU A 67 29.42 -0.64 -28.46
CA GLU A 67 30.38 -0.33 -29.52
C GLU A 67 29.73 0.24 -30.79
N GLU A 68 28.64 1.00 -30.63
CA GLU A 68 27.83 1.55 -31.71
C GLU A 68 27.16 2.86 -31.28
N LEU A 69 27.20 3.88 -32.13
CA LEU A 69 26.47 5.14 -31.96
C LEU A 69 25.05 4.98 -32.53
N PRO A 70 23.98 5.08 -31.71
CA PRO A 70 22.62 4.86 -32.17
C PRO A 70 22.06 6.07 -32.92
N ARG A 71 21.36 5.81 -34.04
CA ARG A 71 20.79 6.86 -34.90
C ARG A 71 19.85 7.83 -34.18
N THR A 72 19.87 9.07 -34.63
CA THR A 72 18.88 10.11 -34.37
C THR A 72 17.67 9.88 -35.26
N LEU A 73 16.47 9.98 -34.71
CA LEU A 73 15.22 9.79 -35.46
C LEU A 73 14.65 11.14 -35.94
N HIS A 74 13.70 11.09 -36.87
CA HIS A 74 12.98 12.26 -37.38
C HIS A 74 13.88 13.33 -38.02
N VAL A 75 15.00 12.91 -38.62
CA VAL A 75 15.89 13.75 -39.42
C VAL A 75 15.74 13.35 -40.89
N GLU A 76 15.02 14.16 -41.66
CA GLU A 76 14.87 13.96 -43.11
C GLU A 76 15.96 14.71 -43.89
N GLU A 77 16.14 16.00 -43.60
CA GLU A 77 17.16 16.86 -44.21
C GLU A 77 17.88 17.70 -43.13
N PRO A 78 19.19 18.00 -43.30
CA PRO A 78 19.90 18.91 -42.41
C PRO A 78 19.29 20.31 -42.42
N SER A 79 19.28 20.99 -41.27
CA SER A 79 18.73 22.36 -41.18
C SER A 79 19.46 23.32 -42.11
N PRO A 80 18.74 24.12 -42.95
CA PRO A 80 19.35 25.10 -43.84
C PRO A 80 19.87 26.34 -43.10
N LEU A 81 19.58 26.47 -41.80
CA LEU A 81 20.05 27.57 -40.94
C LEU A 81 21.47 27.32 -40.36
N VAL A 82 22.10 26.20 -40.73
CA VAL A 82 23.45 25.82 -40.30
C VAL A 82 24.31 25.64 -41.54
N ASP A 83 25.47 26.30 -41.57
CA ASP A 83 26.50 26.03 -42.59
C ASP A 83 27.27 24.76 -42.22
N TRP A 84 26.75 23.61 -42.62
CA TRP A 84 27.38 22.30 -42.40
C TRP A 84 28.72 22.14 -43.14
N SER A 85 29.03 23.01 -44.11
CA SER A 85 30.30 22.97 -44.83
C SER A 85 31.44 23.64 -44.08
N ALA A 86 31.13 24.42 -43.04
CA ALA A 86 32.11 25.16 -42.23
C ALA A 86 32.96 24.27 -41.30
N GLY A 87 32.67 22.98 -41.20
CA GLY A 87 33.49 22.01 -40.46
C GLY A 87 33.00 20.59 -40.61
N ALA A 88 33.80 19.61 -40.19
CA ALA A 88 33.50 18.19 -40.35
C ALA A 88 32.62 17.67 -39.20
N VAL A 89 31.33 18.02 -39.24
CA VAL A 89 30.28 17.50 -38.33
C VAL A 89 29.25 16.73 -39.16
N GLY A 90 29.00 15.46 -38.79
CA GLY A 90 28.04 14.59 -39.47
C GLY A 90 26.82 14.33 -38.60
N LEU A 91 25.62 14.53 -39.14
CA LEU A 91 24.39 14.13 -38.45
C LEU A 91 24.31 12.60 -38.41
N LEU A 92 24.04 12.07 -37.21
CA LEU A 92 23.95 10.63 -36.97
C LEU A 92 22.58 10.10 -37.39
N THR A 93 22.29 10.07 -38.69
CA THR A 93 21.00 9.63 -39.27
C THR A 93 20.89 8.10 -39.38
N GLU A 94 22.03 7.41 -39.32
CA GLU A 94 22.15 5.95 -39.33
C GLU A 94 23.01 5.48 -38.15
N PRO A 95 22.88 4.21 -37.71
CA PRO A 95 23.78 3.66 -36.70
C PRO A 95 25.21 3.63 -37.23
N VAL A 96 26.18 4.04 -36.40
CA VAL A 96 27.59 4.07 -36.77
C VAL A 96 28.38 3.17 -35.83
N ALA A 97 29.10 2.20 -36.38
CA ALA A 97 30.01 1.36 -35.61
C ALA A 97 31.06 2.23 -34.88
N TRP A 98 31.23 1.99 -33.59
CA TRP A 98 32.17 2.70 -32.74
C TRP A 98 32.97 1.71 -31.89
N PRO A 99 33.73 0.79 -32.53
CA PRO A 99 34.46 -0.28 -31.84
C PRO A 99 35.56 0.25 -30.95
N ARG A 100 35.88 -0.49 -29.88
CA ARG A 100 37.05 -0.20 -29.06
C ARG A 100 38.33 -0.38 -29.90
N GLY A 101 39.30 0.52 -29.71
CA GLY A 101 40.58 0.47 -30.42
C GLY A 101 41.70 1.08 -29.58
N GLU A 102 42.83 1.40 -30.21
CA GLU A 102 44.01 1.97 -29.53
C GLU A 102 43.76 3.35 -28.90
N ARG A 103 42.77 4.10 -29.42
CA ARG A 103 42.43 5.44 -28.93
C ARG A 103 41.18 5.41 -28.06
N VAL A 104 41.30 6.02 -26.89
CA VAL A 104 40.18 6.27 -25.96
C VAL A 104 39.01 6.96 -26.69
N ARG A 105 37.88 6.25 -26.75
CA ARG A 105 36.60 6.76 -27.25
C ARG A 105 36.04 7.84 -26.32
N ARG A 106 35.63 8.98 -26.88
CA ARG A 106 35.13 10.15 -26.11
C ARG A 106 33.88 10.75 -26.75
N ALA A 107 32.86 10.99 -25.94
CA ALA A 107 31.65 11.71 -26.35
C ALA A 107 31.36 12.91 -25.44
N GLY A 108 30.86 14.00 -26.03
CA GLY A 108 30.28 15.12 -25.30
C GLY A 108 28.77 14.92 -25.10
N VAL A 109 28.22 15.40 -23.98
CA VAL A 109 26.78 15.43 -23.70
C VAL A 109 26.38 16.84 -23.32
N SER A 110 25.52 17.46 -24.15
CA SER A 110 25.00 18.81 -23.96
C SER A 110 23.57 18.79 -23.44
N SER A 111 23.27 19.64 -22.45
CA SER A 111 21.91 19.87 -21.96
C SER A 111 21.72 21.32 -21.53
N PHE A 112 20.75 21.99 -22.16
CA PHE A 112 20.49 23.40 -21.95
C PHE A 112 19.11 23.60 -21.31
N GLY A 113 19.06 24.35 -20.21
CA GLY A 113 17.81 24.74 -19.56
C GLY A 113 17.18 25.93 -20.27
N ALA A 114 15.85 26.01 -20.26
CA ALA A 114 15.13 27.12 -20.90
C ALA A 114 15.51 28.52 -20.35
N SER A 115 16.05 28.59 -19.13
CA SER A 115 16.58 29.83 -18.52
C SER A 115 17.95 30.26 -19.06
N GLY A 116 18.59 29.48 -19.95
CA GLY A 116 19.92 29.73 -20.49
C GLY A 116 21.07 29.07 -19.70
N THR A 117 20.76 28.19 -18.73
CA THR A 117 21.79 27.40 -18.03
C THR A 117 22.26 26.24 -18.92
N ASN A 118 23.54 26.23 -19.28
CA ASN A 118 24.12 25.23 -20.17
C ASN A 118 25.06 24.29 -19.42
N ALA A 119 24.86 22.98 -19.56
CA ALA A 119 25.78 21.96 -19.07
C ALA A 119 26.35 21.15 -20.24
N HIS A 120 27.67 20.93 -20.23
CA HIS A 120 28.36 20.04 -21.17
C HIS A 120 29.30 19.11 -20.39
N VAL A 121 29.11 17.80 -20.54
CA VAL A 121 29.94 16.77 -19.87
C VAL A 121 30.66 15.95 -20.92
N ILE A 122 31.92 15.62 -20.65
CA ILE A 122 32.71 14.70 -21.47
C ILE A 122 32.69 13.33 -20.80
N VAL A 123 32.30 12.30 -21.56
CA VAL A 123 32.29 10.90 -21.16
C VAL A 123 33.37 10.16 -21.95
N GLU A 124 34.23 9.44 -21.26
CA GLU A 124 35.28 8.62 -21.85
C GLU A 124 35.01 7.14 -21.58
N GLU A 125 35.48 6.26 -22.47
CA GLU A 125 35.42 4.83 -22.21
C GLU A 125 36.24 4.45 -20.97
N ALA A 126 35.74 3.49 -20.20
CA ALA A 126 36.50 2.91 -19.09
C ALA A 126 37.76 2.21 -19.63
N PRO A 127 38.84 2.08 -18.84
CA PRO A 127 39.97 1.21 -19.17
C PRO A 127 39.51 -0.21 -19.52
N ALA A 128 40.26 -0.91 -20.36
CA ALA A 128 40.06 -2.35 -20.49
C ALA A 128 40.31 -2.97 -19.12
N LEU A 129 39.35 -3.77 -18.63
CA LEU A 129 39.66 -4.72 -17.58
C LEU A 129 40.55 -5.76 -18.24
N GLU A 130 41.86 -5.66 -18.04
CA GLU A 130 42.72 -6.79 -18.36
C GLU A 130 42.21 -7.95 -17.48
N PRO A 131 41.90 -9.14 -18.04
CA PRO A 131 41.83 -10.31 -17.20
C PRO A 131 43.18 -10.35 -16.47
N GLU A 132 43.19 -10.44 -15.14
CA GLU A 132 44.43 -10.72 -14.42
C GLU A 132 44.99 -12.00 -15.05
N SER A 133 45.99 -11.84 -15.91
CA SER A 133 46.71 -12.96 -16.46
C SER A 133 47.25 -13.70 -15.25
N ALA A 134 46.83 -14.95 -15.08
CA ALA A 134 47.50 -15.88 -14.19
C ALA A 134 48.98 -15.89 -14.59
N ASP A 135 49.77 -15.07 -13.91
CA ASP A 135 51.16 -14.84 -14.22
C ASP A 135 51.88 -16.13 -13.84
N GLU A 136 52.27 -16.94 -14.84
CA GLU A 136 52.99 -18.22 -14.65
C GLU A 136 54.39 -18.04 -14.01
N GLY A 137 54.74 -16.84 -13.51
CA GLY A 137 55.98 -16.54 -12.82
C GLY A 137 55.85 -15.74 -11.52
N GLY A 138 54.63 -15.34 -11.11
CA GLY A 138 54.38 -14.80 -9.78
C GLY A 138 54.16 -15.95 -8.80
N GLN A 139 54.65 -15.85 -7.55
CA GLN A 139 54.17 -16.77 -6.51
C GLN A 139 52.65 -16.80 -6.54
N PRO A 140 51.99 -17.97 -6.45
CA PRO A 140 50.56 -18.09 -6.64
C PRO A 140 49.88 -17.03 -5.76
N GLY A 141 49.32 -16.01 -6.42
CA GLY A 141 48.50 -15.01 -5.75
C GLY A 141 47.41 -15.76 -5.02
N GLU A 142 47.17 -15.39 -3.76
CA GLU A 142 46.12 -15.97 -2.92
C GLU A 142 44.80 -15.97 -3.69
N PHE A 143 44.46 -17.08 -4.34
CA PHE A 143 43.08 -17.36 -4.71
C PHE A 143 42.32 -17.34 -3.38
N CYS A 144 41.48 -16.32 -3.15
CA CYS A 144 40.67 -16.22 -1.93
C CYS A 144 39.77 -17.46 -1.85
N VAL A 145 40.23 -18.47 -1.10
CA VAL A 145 39.49 -19.69 -0.82
C VAL A 145 38.27 -19.28 0.02
N PRO A 146 37.05 -19.76 -0.30
CA PRO A 146 35.88 -19.50 0.52
C PRO A 146 36.12 -19.87 1.98
N VAL A 147 35.54 -19.09 2.92
CA VAL A 147 35.68 -19.35 4.36
C VAL A 147 35.07 -20.68 4.79
N VAL A 148 34.21 -21.24 3.93
CA VAL A 148 33.68 -22.61 3.99
C VAL A 148 33.63 -23.19 2.57
N SER A 149 34.32 -24.30 2.35
CA SER A 149 34.39 -25.01 1.05
C SER A 149 33.43 -26.21 0.99
N GLY A 150 33.03 -26.62 -0.22
CA GLY A 150 32.35 -27.91 -0.45
C GLY A 150 30.88 -28.01 -0.01
N SER A 151 30.06 -26.98 -0.23
CA SER A 151 28.65 -27.00 0.20
C SER A 151 27.76 -26.04 -0.55
N PRO A 152 26.41 -26.13 -0.42
CA PRO A 152 25.49 -25.56 -1.39
C PRO A 152 25.65 -24.06 -1.51
N VAL A 153 25.43 -23.58 -2.73
CA VAL A 153 25.55 -22.18 -3.08
C VAL A 153 24.36 -21.42 -2.47
N PRO A 154 24.58 -20.38 -1.64
CA PRO A 154 23.50 -19.54 -1.16
C PRO A 154 23.06 -18.51 -2.20
N TRP A 155 21.79 -18.55 -2.57
CA TRP A 155 21.13 -17.46 -3.31
C TRP A 155 20.32 -16.61 -2.36
N VAL A 156 20.84 -15.41 -2.10
CA VAL A 156 20.24 -14.43 -1.18
C VAL A 156 19.34 -13.46 -1.93
N VAL A 157 18.11 -13.30 -1.47
CA VAL A 157 17.09 -12.45 -2.09
C VAL A 157 16.43 -11.61 -1.01
N SER A 158 16.18 -10.34 -1.30
CA SER A 158 15.45 -9.48 -0.36
C SER A 158 14.51 -8.51 -1.06
N ALA A 159 13.49 -8.05 -0.33
CA ALA A 159 12.52 -7.07 -0.80
C ALA A 159 11.97 -6.19 0.33
N GLY A 160 11.33 -5.09 -0.07
CA GLY A 160 10.65 -4.16 0.84
C GLY A 160 9.26 -4.62 1.31
N SER A 161 8.72 -5.68 0.72
CA SER A 161 7.44 -6.29 1.12
C SER A 161 7.45 -7.80 0.87
N ALA A 162 6.55 -8.54 1.52
CA ALA A 162 6.36 -9.97 1.27
C ALA A 162 5.96 -10.25 -0.19
N GLY A 163 5.10 -9.40 -0.77
CA GLY A 163 4.70 -9.50 -2.18
C GLY A 163 5.88 -9.27 -3.14
N GLY A 164 6.71 -8.26 -2.85
CA GLY A 164 7.94 -8.00 -3.59
C GLY A 164 8.94 -9.15 -3.52
N LEU A 165 9.07 -9.81 -2.35
CA LEU A 165 9.99 -10.93 -2.18
C LEU A 165 9.58 -12.13 -3.03
N ARG A 166 8.30 -12.50 -3.02
CA ARG A 166 7.76 -13.58 -3.88
C ARG A 166 7.95 -13.26 -5.36
N ALA A 167 7.65 -12.02 -5.77
CA ALA A 167 7.83 -11.60 -7.15
C ALA A 167 9.31 -11.57 -7.57
N GLN A 168 10.22 -11.23 -6.65
CA GLN A 168 11.66 -11.27 -6.91
C GLN A 168 12.17 -12.71 -7.02
N ALA A 169 11.69 -13.64 -6.19
CA ALA A 169 12.00 -15.06 -6.29
C ALA A 169 11.54 -15.63 -7.64
N ALA A 170 10.33 -15.30 -8.09
CA ALA A 170 9.81 -15.70 -9.41
C ALA A 170 10.69 -15.17 -10.56
N ARG A 171 11.10 -13.90 -10.52
CA ARG A 171 12.00 -13.34 -11.54
C ARG A 171 13.39 -13.98 -11.55
N LEU A 172 13.92 -14.31 -10.37
CA LEU A 172 15.21 -14.97 -10.27
C LEU A 172 15.12 -16.41 -10.79
N ARG A 173 14.01 -17.11 -10.53
CA ARG A 173 13.73 -18.42 -11.12
C ARG A 173 13.72 -18.35 -12.65
N ASP A 174 12.91 -17.46 -13.23
CA ASP A 174 12.80 -17.32 -14.68
C ASP A 174 14.16 -16.99 -15.32
N PHE A 175 14.95 -16.16 -14.64
CA PHE A 175 16.32 -15.84 -15.05
C PHE A 175 17.22 -17.08 -15.02
N ALA A 176 17.20 -17.84 -13.92
CA ALA A 176 18.03 -19.04 -13.75
C ALA A 176 17.63 -20.14 -14.74
N GLU A 177 16.33 -20.33 -14.98
CA GLU A 177 15.82 -21.28 -15.97
C GLU A 177 16.31 -20.93 -17.38
N ALA A 178 16.30 -19.64 -17.75
CA ALA A 178 16.79 -19.17 -19.04
C ALA A 178 18.32 -19.35 -19.25
N GLN A 179 19.11 -19.38 -18.18
CA GLN A 179 20.55 -19.71 -18.26
C GLN A 179 20.79 -21.21 -18.48
N GLY A 180 19.85 -22.05 -18.06
CA GLY A 180 19.96 -23.51 -18.10
C GLY A 180 20.98 -24.09 -17.10
N PRO A 181 21.14 -25.43 -17.09
CA PRO A 181 21.97 -26.14 -16.10
C PRO A 181 23.48 -25.86 -16.20
N GLY A 182 23.95 -25.23 -17.28
CA GLY A 182 25.36 -24.86 -17.48
C GLY A 182 25.75 -23.51 -16.88
N GLY A 183 24.82 -22.79 -16.26
CA GLY A 183 25.09 -21.51 -15.62
C GLY A 183 25.95 -21.63 -14.36
N ASP A 184 26.83 -20.65 -14.14
CA ASP A 184 27.66 -20.58 -12.92
C ASP A 184 26.82 -20.12 -11.72
N LEU A 185 26.35 -21.08 -10.94
CA LEU A 185 25.51 -20.85 -9.75
C LEU A 185 26.20 -19.94 -8.74
N ALA A 186 27.52 -20.09 -8.56
CA ALA A 186 28.30 -19.30 -7.62
C ALA A 186 28.45 -17.85 -8.09
N ALA A 187 28.62 -17.61 -9.40
CA ALA A 187 28.62 -16.26 -9.96
C ALA A 187 27.26 -15.57 -9.79
N VAL A 188 26.14 -16.29 -9.95
CA VAL A 188 24.79 -15.76 -9.67
C VAL A 188 24.66 -15.42 -8.19
N GLY A 189 25.04 -16.35 -7.30
CA GLY A 189 25.04 -16.13 -5.85
C GLY A 189 25.86 -14.90 -5.47
N ARG A 190 27.05 -14.74 -6.05
CA ARG A 190 27.95 -13.60 -5.80
C ARG A 190 27.35 -12.30 -6.31
N ALA A 191 26.74 -12.31 -7.48
CA ALA A 191 26.06 -11.12 -7.97
C ALA A 191 24.90 -10.70 -7.05
N LEU A 192 24.19 -11.66 -6.44
CA LEU A 192 23.10 -11.39 -5.50
C LEU A 192 23.60 -10.70 -4.22
N THR A 193 24.80 -11.02 -3.74
CA THR A 193 25.39 -10.38 -2.55
C THR A 193 25.71 -8.89 -2.74
N THR A 194 25.80 -8.42 -3.99
CA THR A 194 26.00 -6.99 -4.31
C THR A 194 24.71 -6.16 -4.20
N ARG A 195 23.55 -6.81 -3.99
CA ARG A 195 22.27 -6.14 -3.77
C ARG A 195 22.10 -5.75 -2.30
N CYS A 196 21.37 -4.66 -2.06
CA CYS A 196 21.02 -4.27 -0.69
C CYS A 196 20.17 -5.35 0.00
N GLY A 197 20.48 -5.68 1.25
CA GLY A 197 19.70 -6.61 2.08
C GLY A 197 18.49 -5.94 2.74
N LEU A 198 17.36 -5.90 2.04
CA LEU A 198 16.09 -5.32 2.52
C LEU A 198 15.42 -6.17 3.63
N GLY A 199 14.30 -5.67 4.17
CA GLY A 199 13.66 -6.22 5.36
C GLY A 199 13.06 -7.62 5.19
N HIS A 200 12.40 -7.91 4.08
CA HIS A 200 11.93 -9.27 3.79
C HIS A 200 13.05 -10.03 3.09
N ARG A 201 13.44 -11.18 3.65
CA ARG A 201 14.64 -11.92 3.27
C ARG A 201 14.31 -13.37 2.94
N LEU A 202 14.96 -13.90 1.91
CA LEU A 202 14.95 -15.30 1.51
C LEU A 202 16.38 -15.73 1.19
N VAL A 203 16.77 -16.90 1.67
CA VAL A 203 17.97 -17.60 1.21
C VAL A 203 17.54 -18.96 0.71
N VAL A 204 17.97 -19.32 -0.50
CA VAL A 204 17.81 -20.67 -1.05
C VAL A 204 19.19 -21.30 -1.18
N LEU A 205 19.36 -22.49 -0.62
CA LEU A 205 20.58 -23.29 -0.73
C LEU A 205 20.33 -24.43 -1.73
N GLY A 206 21.23 -24.59 -2.69
CA GLY A 206 21.24 -25.76 -3.56
C GLY A 206 22.64 -26.17 -3.99
N GLU A 207 22.83 -27.46 -4.16
CA GLU A 207 24.07 -28.06 -4.68
C GLU A 207 24.10 -28.00 -6.22
N ASP A 208 22.93 -27.95 -6.84
CA ASP A 208 22.76 -27.87 -8.27
C ASP A 208 21.66 -26.86 -8.65
N HIS A 209 21.49 -26.71 -9.96
CA HIS A 209 20.53 -25.78 -10.57
C HIS A 209 19.08 -26.15 -10.24
N ASP A 210 18.76 -27.44 -10.16
CA ASP A 210 17.41 -27.94 -9.93
C ASP A 210 16.96 -27.68 -8.48
N GLU A 211 17.84 -27.89 -7.49
CA GLU A 211 17.57 -27.58 -6.08
C GLU A 211 17.26 -26.09 -5.88
N LEU A 212 18.04 -25.20 -6.52
CA LEU A 212 17.85 -23.75 -6.43
C LEU A 212 16.55 -23.31 -7.10
N LEU A 213 16.25 -23.84 -8.29
CA LEU A 213 15.00 -23.56 -8.99
C LEU A 213 13.78 -24.05 -8.20
N ALA A 214 13.83 -25.25 -7.64
CA ALA A 214 12.74 -25.81 -6.83
C ALA A 214 12.47 -24.95 -5.60
N GLY A 215 13.52 -24.52 -4.89
CA GLY A 215 13.39 -23.65 -3.73
C GLY A 215 12.79 -22.28 -4.06
N LEU A 216 13.22 -21.66 -5.18
CA LEU A 216 12.64 -20.41 -5.66
C LEU A 216 11.18 -20.57 -6.12
N GLN A 217 10.86 -21.66 -6.83
CA GLN A 217 9.51 -21.97 -7.28
C GLN A 217 8.55 -22.09 -6.10
N THR A 218 8.89 -22.94 -5.13
CA THR A 218 7.99 -23.19 -4.00
C THR A 218 7.75 -21.91 -3.19
N PHE A 219 8.81 -21.12 -2.96
CA PHE A 219 8.64 -19.85 -2.27
C PHE A 219 7.81 -18.84 -3.07
N ALA A 220 8.01 -18.75 -4.38
CA ALA A 220 7.24 -17.83 -5.23
C ALA A 220 5.73 -18.17 -5.24
N GLU A 221 5.38 -19.45 -5.21
CA GLU A 221 3.98 -19.92 -5.23
C GLU A 221 3.31 -19.88 -3.86
N ALA A 222 3.96 -20.45 -2.84
CA ALA A 222 3.36 -20.64 -1.51
C ALA A 222 3.63 -19.47 -0.56
N GLY A 223 4.70 -18.68 -0.80
CA GLY A 223 5.18 -17.66 0.14
C GLY A 223 5.85 -18.23 1.39
N GLU A 224 5.99 -19.56 1.48
CA GLU A 224 6.59 -20.27 2.59
C GLU A 224 7.81 -21.07 2.08
N PRO A 225 8.94 -21.05 2.81
CA PRO A 225 10.12 -21.80 2.41
C PRO A 225 9.92 -23.29 2.69
N VAL A 226 10.44 -24.13 1.80
CA VAL A 226 10.57 -25.58 2.00
C VAL A 226 12.04 -25.98 1.92
N GLY A 227 12.34 -27.24 2.30
CA GLY A 227 13.69 -27.79 2.46
C GLY A 227 14.78 -27.13 1.61
N GLY A 228 15.84 -26.66 2.27
CA GLY A 228 16.93 -25.92 1.62
C GLY A 228 16.74 -24.40 1.60
N ALA A 229 15.56 -23.87 1.90
CA ALA A 229 15.29 -22.44 1.94
C ALA A 229 14.93 -21.91 3.33
N VAL A 230 15.23 -20.63 3.59
CA VAL A 230 14.88 -19.91 4.81
C VAL A 230 14.36 -18.53 4.44
N SER A 231 13.22 -18.13 5.02
CA SER A 231 12.73 -16.76 4.91
C SER A 231 12.46 -16.14 6.27
N GLY A 232 12.48 -14.81 6.32
CA GLY A 232 12.15 -14.05 7.52
C GLY A 232 12.02 -12.57 7.26
N VAL A 233 11.72 -11.83 8.33
CA VAL A 233 11.62 -10.38 8.32
C VAL A 233 12.65 -9.84 9.31
N ALA A 234 13.63 -9.12 8.79
CA ALA A 234 14.62 -8.42 9.60
C ALA A 234 13.95 -7.26 10.34
N SER A 235 14.05 -7.24 11.67
CA SER A 235 13.53 -6.19 12.53
C SER A 235 14.66 -5.51 13.31
N GLY A 236 14.80 -4.19 13.12
CA GLY A 236 15.73 -3.36 13.90
C GLY A 236 17.22 -3.71 13.73
N THR A 237 18.04 -3.24 14.68
CA THR A 237 19.47 -3.56 14.76
C THR A 237 19.66 -4.83 15.58
N ALA A 238 19.64 -5.98 14.91
CA ALA A 238 19.86 -7.28 15.56
C ALA A 238 21.28 -7.36 16.17
N ARG A 239 21.36 -7.81 17.44
CA ARG A 239 22.62 -8.00 18.15
C ARG A 239 22.78 -9.48 18.52
N PRO A 240 23.80 -10.18 18.00
CA PRO A 240 23.94 -11.61 18.20
C PRO A 240 24.47 -11.92 19.61
N VAL A 241 23.81 -12.87 20.28
CA VAL A 241 24.28 -13.53 21.49
C VAL A 241 24.76 -14.92 21.13
N LEU A 242 26.02 -15.26 21.43
CA LEU A 242 26.47 -16.65 21.35
C LEU A 242 26.17 -17.37 22.66
N VAL A 243 25.46 -18.47 22.55
CA VAL A 243 25.04 -19.33 23.66
C VAL A 243 25.86 -20.61 23.64
N PHE A 244 26.52 -20.92 24.75
CA PHE A 244 27.40 -22.09 24.88
C PHE A 244 26.78 -23.12 25.83
N PRO A 245 26.25 -24.25 25.33
CA PRO A 245 25.58 -25.23 26.19
C PRO A 245 26.54 -26.05 27.05
N GLY A 246 25.97 -26.70 28.08
CA GLY A 246 26.65 -27.69 28.90
C GLY A 246 26.83 -29.04 28.20
N GLN A 247 26.91 -30.14 28.97
CA GLN A 247 27.02 -31.50 28.41
C GLN A 247 25.70 -32.00 27.82
N GLY A 248 25.74 -32.83 26.78
CA GLY A 248 24.59 -33.61 26.28
C GLY A 248 24.30 -33.47 24.79
N TRP A 249 24.98 -32.56 24.09
CA TRP A 249 24.81 -32.34 22.64
C TRP A 249 25.82 -33.11 21.78
N GLN A 250 26.85 -33.71 22.37
CA GLN A 250 27.94 -34.37 21.68
C GLN A 250 27.51 -35.62 20.87
N TRP A 251 28.28 -35.94 19.83
CA TRP A 251 28.20 -37.15 19.03
C TRP A 251 29.51 -37.42 18.27
N ALA A 252 29.77 -38.67 17.89
CA ALA A 252 30.98 -39.05 17.16
C ALA A 252 31.00 -38.44 15.75
N GLY A 253 32.11 -37.81 15.35
CA GLY A 253 32.21 -37.11 14.05
C GLY A 253 31.70 -35.66 14.08
N MET A 254 31.31 -35.13 15.24
CA MET A 254 30.81 -33.76 15.34
C MET A 254 31.85 -32.73 14.87
N GLY A 255 31.57 -32.01 13.78
CA GLY A 255 32.46 -30.99 13.23
C GLY A 255 33.67 -31.54 12.45
N ALA A 256 33.76 -32.85 12.20
CA ALA A 256 34.84 -33.44 11.41
C ALA A 256 34.87 -32.87 9.98
N GLU A 257 33.72 -32.77 9.33
CA GLU A 257 33.58 -32.16 8.00
C GLU A 257 34.00 -30.68 7.99
N LEU A 258 33.74 -29.94 9.07
CA LEU A 258 34.15 -28.53 9.18
C LEU A 258 35.67 -28.36 9.37
N LEU A 259 36.39 -29.36 9.88
CA LEU A 259 37.86 -29.34 9.94
C LEU A 259 38.49 -29.33 8.54
N GLU A 260 37.83 -29.95 7.58
CA GLU A 260 38.26 -29.98 6.18
C GLU A 260 37.76 -28.75 5.43
N ALA A 261 36.50 -28.38 5.65
CA ALA A 261 35.82 -27.37 4.88
C ALA A 261 36.08 -25.92 5.31
N SER A 262 36.39 -25.65 6.59
CA SER A 262 36.56 -24.29 7.10
C SER A 262 37.93 -24.04 7.71
N PRO A 263 38.77 -23.18 7.09
CA PRO A 263 40.06 -22.80 7.65
C PRO A 263 39.97 -22.15 9.04
N ALA A 264 38.93 -21.33 9.28
CA ALA A 264 38.74 -20.65 10.56
C ALA A 264 38.40 -21.63 11.69
N PHE A 265 37.50 -22.58 11.43
CA PHE A 265 37.16 -23.65 12.37
C PHE A 265 38.39 -24.54 12.66
N ALA A 266 39.08 -24.98 11.60
CA ALA A 266 40.24 -25.85 11.72
C ALA A 266 41.39 -25.20 12.50
N ALA A 267 41.66 -23.91 12.27
CA ALA A 267 42.70 -23.17 13.01
C ALA A 267 42.40 -23.13 14.52
N ALA A 268 41.16 -22.80 14.88
CA ALA A 268 40.72 -22.74 16.27
C ALA A 268 40.76 -24.12 16.95
N VAL A 269 40.32 -25.17 16.26
CA VAL A 269 40.38 -26.54 16.81
C VAL A 269 41.82 -26.99 17.01
N ARG A 270 42.73 -26.72 16.05
CA ARG A 270 44.15 -27.08 16.18
C ARG A 270 44.83 -26.32 17.32
N GLU A 271 44.52 -25.04 17.50
CA GLU A 271 45.03 -24.23 18.61
C GLU A 271 44.63 -24.83 19.98
N CYS A 272 43.35 -25.12 20.18
CA CYS A 272 42.87 -25.77 21.40
C CYS A 272 43.46 -27.19 21.57
N SER A 273 43.49 -27.98 20.48
CA SER A 273 43.96 -29.36 20.49
C SER A 273 45.43 -29.46 20.90
N ALA A 274 46.29 -28.52 20.46
CA ALA A 274 47.70 -28.51 20.84
C ALA A 274 47.88 -28.37 22.37
N VAL A 275 47.07 -27.52 23.01
CA VAL A 275 47.11 -27.35 24.47
C VAL A 275 46.51 -28.56 25.19
N VAL A 276 45.44 -29.15 24.65
CA VAL A 276 44.87 -30.40 25.22
C VAL A 276 45.89 -31.52 25.15
N GLU A 277 46.61 -31.65 24.05
CA GLU A 277 47.66 -32.67 23.88
C GLU A 277 48.79 -32.48 24.88
N GLU A 278 49.24 -31.24 25.11
CA GLU A 278 50.24 -30.91 26.13
C GLU A 278 49.78 -31.31 27.56
N LEU A 279 48.52 -31.03 27.92
CA LEU A 279 48.03 -31.22 29.28
C LEU A 279 47.47 -32.62 29.56
N ALA A 280 46.91 -33.29 28.56
CA ALA A 280 46.17 -34.54 28.71
C ALA A 280 46.76 -35.72 27.91
N GLY A 281 47.70 -35.47 26.99
CA GLY A 281 48.43 -36.50 26.25
C GLY A 281 47.67 -37.13 25.08
N TRP A 282 46.63 -36.49 24.56
CA TRP A 282 45.86 -36.94 23.40
C TRP A 282 45.35 -35.77 22.55
N SER A 283 45.06 -36.02 21.27
CA SER A 283 44.64 -35.02 20.27
C SER A 283 43.11 -34.94 20.15
N VAL A 284 42.55 -33.73 20.22
CA VAL A 284 41.12 -33.48 19.97
C VAL A 284 40.77 -33.78 18.52
N VAL A 285 41.68 -33.45 17.58
CA VAL A 285 41.49 -33.74 16.15
C VAL A 285 41.27 -35.23 15.95
N ASP A 286 42.08 -36.08 16.58
CA ASP A 286 42.03 -37.53 16.45
C ASP A 286 40.69 -38.10 16.95
N VAL A 287 40.16 -37.54 18.05
CA VAL A 287 38.84 -37.92 18.60
C VAL A 287 37.72 -37.51 17.64
N LEU A 288 37.79 -36.32 17.06
CA LEU A 288 36.78 -35.83 16.11
C LEU A 288 36.78 -36.62 14.80
N THR A 289 37.95 -37.02 14.30
CA THR A 289 38.09 -37.80 13.06
C THR A 289 37.99 -39.31 13.29
N GLY A 290 37.82 -39.78 14.53
CA GLY A 290 37.60 -41.18 14.86
C GLY A 290 38.82 -42.08 14.60
N VAL A 291 40.03 -41.59 14.89
CA VAL A 291 41.25 -42.41 14.82
C VAL A 291 41.18 -43.52 15.88
N ASP A 292 41.48 -44.77 15.51
CA ASP A 292 41.35 -45.94 16.40
C ASP A 292 42.12 -45.83 17.73
N SER A 293 43.24 -45.09 17.75
CA SER A 293 44.05 -44.85 18.96
C SER A 293 43.52 -43.73 19.85
N ALA A 294 42.51 -42.98 19.42
CA ALA A 294 41.95 -41.87 20.17
C ALA A 294 41.13 -42.37 21.38
N PRO A 295 41.13 -41.64 22.51
CA PRO A 295 40.34 -42.01 23.66
C PRO A 295 38.84 -41.87 23.37
N SER A 296 38.01 -42.71 24.02
CA SER A 296 36.56 -42.70 23.84
C SER A 296 35.91 -41.38 24.24
N LEU A 297 35.02 -40.86 23.40
CA LEU A 297 34.19 -39.68 23.65
C LEU A 297 33.18 -39.88 24.80
N GLU A 298 32.98 -41.12 25.28
CA GLU A 298 32.11 -41.41 26.44
C GLU A 298 32.74 -40.98 27.77
N ARG A 299 34.06 -40.82 27.82
CA ARG A 299 34.77 -40.42 29.04
C ARG A 299 34.59 -38.93 29.31
N VAL A 300 34.27 -38.57 30.57
CA VAL A 300 34.07 -37.15 30.95
C VAL A 300 35.32 -36.30 30.74
N ASP A 301 36.51 -36.85 31.01
CA ASP A 301 37.79 -36.18 30.84
C ASP A 301 38.18 -35.95 29.37
N VAL A 302 37.49 -36.62 28.44
CA VAL A 302 37.63 -36.46 26.99
C VAL A 302 36.53 -35.58 26.41
N VAL A 303 35.27 -35.84 26.78
CA VAL A 303 34.10 -35.18 26.19
C VAL A 303 34.07 -33.68 26.46
N GLN A 304 34.46 -33.22 27.66
CA GLN A 304 34.41 -31.79 27.98
C GLN A 304 35.46 -30.98 27.20
N PRO A 305 36.74 -31.38 27.12
CA PRO A 305 37.71 -30.67 26.28
C PRO A 305 37.35 -30.68 24.78
N VAL A 306 36.80 -31.79 24.27
CA VAL A 306 36.33 -31.86 22.86
C VAL A 306 35.15 -30.91 22.64
N MET A 307 34.13 -30.92 23.51
CA MET A 307 32.99 -30.00 23.43
C MET A 307 33.43 -28.53 23.51
N PHE A 308 34.30 -28.19 24.46
CA PHE A 308 34.90 -26.85 24.56
C PHE A 308 35.57 -26.42 23.25
N THR A 309 36.39 -27.30 22.69
CA THR A 309 37.13 -27.03 21.45
C THR A 309 36.19 -26.79 20.27
N VAL A 310 35.14 -27.61 20.12
CA VAL A 310 34.13 -27.42 19.07
C VAL A 310 33.36 -26.12 19.28
N MET A 311 32.95 -25.78 20.50
CA MET A 311 32.27 -24.52 20.81
C MET A 311 33.10 -23.29 20.40
N VAL A 312 34.40 -23.29 20.74
CA VAL A 312 35.33 -22.22 20.35
C VAL A 312 35.51 -22.18 18.83
N GLY A 313 35.64 -23.34 18.18
CA GLY A 313 35.73 -23.43 16.72
C GLY A 313 34.48 -22.87 16.02
N LEU A 314 33.28 -23.19 16.51
CA LEU A 314 32.04 -22.67 15.96
C LEU A 314 31.89 -21.16 16.17
N ALA A 315 32.34 -20.63 17.30
CA ALA A 315 32.38 -19.18 17.52
C ALA A 315 33.29 -18.47 16.49
N ARG A 316 34.47 -19.03 16.21
CA ARG A 316 35.38 -18.51 15.16
C ARG A 316 34.79 -18.64 13.76
N LEU A 317 34.05 -19.70 13.49
CA LEU A 317 33.34 -19.89 12.23
C LEU A 317 32.26 -18.82 12.02
N TRP A 318 31.45 -18.51 13.04
CA TRP A 318 30.50 -17.39 12.99
C TRP A 318 31.18 -16.03 12.76
N GLU A 319 32.28 -15.77 13.46
CA GLU A 319 33.06 -14.54 13.24
C GLU A 319 33.60 -14.43 11.81
N SER A 320 33.98 -15.56 11.19
CA SER A 320 34.51 -15.59 9.82
C SER A 320 33.50 -15.21 8.75
N VAL A 321 32.19 -15.33 9.05
CA VAL A 321 31.10 -14.87 8.16
C VAL A 321 30.53 -13.52 8.60
N GLY A 322 31.26 -12.77 9.42
CA GLY A 322 30.89 -11.42 9.88
C GLY A 322 29.96 -11.37 11.10
N VAL A 323 29.46 -12.51 11.59
CA VAL A 323 28.58 -12.56 12.76
C VAL A 323 29.42 -12.58 14.04
N ARG A 324 29.71 -11.38 14.57
CA ARG A 324 30.50 -11.19 15.78
C ARG A 324 29.60 -11.05 17.01
N PRO A 325 29.76 -11.86 18.07
CA PRO A 325 28.95 -11.75 19.28
C PRO A 325 29.03 -10.36 19.91
N GLN A 326 27.88 -9.84 20.34
CA GLN A 326 27.80 -8.64 21.18
C GLN A 326 27.50 -8.96 22.65
N ALA A 327 27.15 -10.21 22.95
CA ALA A 327 27.17 -10.79 24.29
C ALA A 327 27.40 -12.29 24.18
N VAL A 328 27.84 -12.90 25.28
CA VAL A 328 27.96 -14.36 25.41
C VAL A 328 27.34 -14.84 26.72
N VAL A 329 26.82 -16.06 26.69
CA VAL A 329 26.32 -16.77 27.88
C VAL A 329 26.69 -18.24 27.76
N GLY A 330 27.08 -18.87 28.85
CA GLY A 330 27.41 -20.29 28.86
C GLY A 330 26.75 -21.02 30.00
N HIS A 331 26.25 -22.23 29.74
CA HIS A 331 25.60 -23.08 30.73
C HIS A 331 26.61 -24.09 31.31
N SER A 332 26.89 -24.02 32.62
CA SER A 332 27.86 -24.91 33.27
C SER A 332 29.23 -24.84 32.57
N GLN A 333 29.77 -25.96 32.10
CA GLN A 333 31.05 -26.01 31.36
C GLN A 333 31.07 -25.14 30.09
N GLY A 334 29.91 -24.85 29.48
CA GLY A 334 29.81 -23.94 28.34
C GLY A 334 30.29 -22.52 28.69
N GLU A 335 30.26 -22.16 29.97
CA GLU A 335 30.75 -20.87 30.46
C GLU A 335 32.27 -20.71 30.30
N ILE A 336 33.02 -21.81 30.23
CA ILE A 336 34.46 -21.81 29.92
C ILE A 336 34.68 -21.35 28.48
N ALA A 337 33.87 -21.85 27.53
CA ALA A 337 33.91 -21.41 26.14
C ALA A 337 33.46 -19.95 26.01
N ALA A 338 32.42 -19.54 26.73
CA ALA A 338 31.99 -18.14 26.79
C ALA A 338 33.12 -17.22 27.27
N ALA A 339 33.82 -17.59 28.35
CA ALA A 339 34.95 -16.83 28.89
C ALA A 339 36.12 -16.72 27.89
N CYS A 340 36.43 -17.82 27.18
CA CYS A 340 37.45 -17.83 26.14
C CYS A 340 37.09 -16.90 24.98
N VAL A 341 35.85 -17.01 24.45
CA VAL A 341 35.37 -16.21 23.31
C VAL A 341 35.26 -14.73 23.69
N ALA A 342 34.79 -14.41 24.90
CA ALA A 342 34.78 -13.05 25.42
C ALA A 342 36.19 -12.46 25.62
N GLY A 343 37.25 -13.28 25.59
CA GLY A 343 38.62 -12.87 25.87
C GLY A 343 38.92 -12.68 27.36
N VAL A 344 38.06 -13.19 28.24
CA VAL A 344 38.29 -13.23 29.69
C VAL A 344 39.41 -14.21 30.01
N LEU A 345 39.42 -15.37 29.38
CA LEU A 345 40.50 -16.36 29.46
C LEU A 345 41.24 -16.45 28.12
N SER A 346 42.55 -16.69 28.20
CA SER A 346 43.32 -17.14 27.03
C SER A 346 42.90 -18.57 26.64
N VAL A 347 43.18 -19.00 25.41
CA VAL A 347 42.94 -20.39 25.00
C VAL A 347 43.67 -21.36 25.93
N ALA A 348 44.92 -21.06 26.29
CA ALA A 348 45.70 -21.89 27.20
C ALA A 348 45.06 -22.01 28.59
N ASP A 349 44.61 -20.89 29.18
CA ASP A 349 43.96 -20.89 30.48
C ASP A 349 42.60 -21.59 30.44
N ALA A 350 41.80 -21.35 29.40
CA ALA A 350 40.50 -21.98 29.24
C ALA A 350 40.61 -23.50 29.04
N VAL A 351 41.60 -23.95 28.26
CA VAL A 351 41.91 -25.38 28.10
C VAL A 351 42.38 -25.98 29.43
N ARG A 352 43.24 -25.26 30.19
CA ARG A 352 43.63 -25.71 31.54
C ARG A 352 42.41 -25.87 32.45
N VAL A 353 41.47 -24.92 32.42
CA VAL A 353 40.22 -25.00 33.19
C VAL A 353 39.42 -26.24 32.83
N VAL A 354 39.13 -26.47 31.54
CA VAL A 354 38.29 -27.61 31.13
C VAL A 354 38.98 -28.95 31.38
N VAL A 355 40.29 -29.07 31.13
CA VAL A 355 41.05 -30.32 31.35
C VAL A 355 41.17 -30.64 32.84
N ALA A 356 41.53 -29.66 33.68
CA ALA A 356 41.65 -29.89 35.12
C ALA A 356 40.29 -30.23 35.76
N ARG A 357 39.24 -29.52 35.37
CA ARG A 357 37.86 -29.76 35.82
C ARG A 357 37.40 -31.17 35.42
N SER A 358 37.55 -31.53 34.16
CA SER A 358 37.05 -32.80 33.65
C SER A 358 37.84 -33.99 34.22
N ALA A 359 39.14 -33.84 34.43
CA ALA A 359 39.97 -34.85 35.10
C ALA A 359 39.60 -35.05 36.58
N ALA A 360 39.24 -33.98 37.31
CA ALA A 360 38.79 -34.09 38.69
C ALA A 360 37.42 -34.79 38.79
N LEU A 361 36.52 -34.56 37.83
CA LEU A 361 35.19 -35.18 37.78
C LEU A 361 35.22 -36.71 37.65
N VAL A 362 36.32 -37.29 37.16
CA VAL A 362 36.50 -38.76 37.09
C VAL A 362 36.38 -39.42 38.48
N GLU A 363 36.78 -38.72 39.56
CA GLU A 363 36.66 -39.25 40.93
C GLU A 363 35.21 -39.39 41.41
N LEU A 364 34.29 -38.61 40.81
CA LEU A 364 32.86 -38.60 41.14
C LEU A 364 32.03 -39.52 40.21
N ALA A 365 32.67 -40.12 39.20
CA ALA A 365 31.99 -40.99 38.24
C ALA A 365 31.31 -42.18 38.94
N GLY A 366 30.06 -42.44 38.57
CA GLY A 366 29.20 -43.46 39.16
C GLY A 366 28.57 -43.10 40.52
N GLN A 367 28.89 -41.94 41.10
CA GLN A 367 28.42 -41.56 42.44
C GLN A 367 27.18 -40.65 42.44
N GLY A 368 26.72 -40.20 41.28
CA GLY A 368 25.60 -39.27 41.19
C GLY A 368 24.72 -39.45 39.95
N ALA A 369 23.58 -38.78 39.95
CA ALA A 369 22.64 -38.78 38.83
C ALA A 369 22.07 -37.37 38.62
N MET A 370 21.71 -37.07 37.37
CA MET A 370 21.04 -35.83 36.99
C MET A 370 19.77 -36.12 36.17
N LEU A 371 18.70 -35.39 36.46
CA LEU A 371 17.38 -35.54 35.86
C LEU A 371 16.90 -34.19 35.32
N SER A 372 16.46 -34.16 34.06
CA SER A 372 15.74 -33.04 33.47
C SER A 372 14.25 -33.21 33.74
N VAL A 373 13.62 -32.22 34.36
CA VAL A 373 12.22 -32.19 34.77
C VAL A 373 11.50 -31.08 34.00
N ALA A 374 10.42 -31.42 33.31
CA ALA A 374 9.59 -30.47 32.57
C ALA A 374 8.62 -29.73 33.51
N ALA A 375 9.17 -29.00 34.48
CA ALA A 375 8.45 -28.16 35.42
C ALA A 375 9.34 -26.99 35.89
N GLY A 376 8.69 -25.90 36.31
CA GLY A 376 9.38 -24.73 36.87
C GLY A 376 9.99 -25.00 38.25
N VAL A 377 10.96 -24.17 38.62
CA VAL A 377 11.81 -24.36 39.81
C VAL A 377 11.01 -24.45 41.12
N ASP A 378 9.95 -23.64 41.28
CA ASP A 378 9.14 -23.65 42.50
C ASP A 378 8.42 -24.99 42.70
N ALA A 379 7.79 -25.49 41.63
CA ALA A 379 7.08 -26.77 41.65
C ALA A 379 8.03 -27.96 41.84
N VAL A 380 9.24 -27.88 41.29
CA VAL A 380 10.27 -28.90 41.51
C VAL A 380 10.78 -28.85 42.93
N THR A 381 11.04 -27.66 43.48
CA THR A 381 11.53 -27.49 44.86
C THR A 381 10.52 -28.01 45.88
N GLU A 382 9.23 -27.73 45.72
CA GLU A 382 8.17 -28.29 46.57
C GLU A 382 8.17 -29.82 46.54
N ARG A 383 8.30 -30.40 45.33
CA ARG A 383 8.36 -31.85 45.15
C ARG A 383 9.63 -32.46 45.74
N LEU A 384 10.74 -31.72 45.83
CA LEU A 384 11.99 -32.24 46.38
C LEU A 384 11.98 -32.41 47.90
N GLY A 385 10.97 -31.88 48.61
CA GLY A 385 10.88 -31.96 50.08
C GLY A 385 11.20 -33.34 50.70
N PRO A 386 10.65 -34.46 50.20
CA PRO A 386 10.97 -35.80 50.71
C PRO A 386 12.42 -36.26 50.50
N TRP A 387 13.19 -35.58 49.65
CA TRP A 387 14.58 -35.89 49.30
C TRP A 387 15.56 -34.78 49.72
N GLU A 388 15.15 -33.89 50.64
CA GLU A 388 15.99 -32.82 51.15
C GLU A 388 17.37 -33.36 51.62
N GLY A 389 18.45 -32.72 51.18
CA GLY A 389 19.83 -33.12 51.46
C GLY A 389 20.37 -34.28 50.59
N ARG A 390 19.52 -35.01 49.86
CA ARG A 390 19.93 -36.09 48.93
C ARG A 390 19.85 -35.66 47.45
N LEU A 391 18.89 -34.79 47.13
CA LEU A 391 18.70 -34.17 45.82
C LEU A 391 18.62 -32.66 45.96
N CYS A 392 19.11 -31.95 44.95
CA CYS A 392 19.00 -30.50 44.87
C CYS A 392 18.77 -30.04 43.42
N VAL A 393 18.34 -28.79 43.27
CA VAL A 393 18.24 -28.14 41.95
C VAL A 393 19.64 -27.83 41.45
N ALA A 394 20.00 -28.40 40.31
CA ALA A 394 21.30 -28.26 39.67
C ALA A 394 21.29 -27.20 38.54
N ALA A 395 20.16 -27.00 37.87
CA ALA A 395 20.01 -25.97 36.85
C ALA A 395 18.56 -25.52 36.70
N VAL A 396 18.35 -24.24 36.40
CA VAL A 396 17.08 -23.65 35.97
C VAL A 396 17.27 -23.14 34.55
N ASN A 397 16.79 -23.90 33.58
CA ASN A 397 17.02 -23.69 32.14
C ASN A 397 15.94 -22.85 31.47
N GLY A 398 14.78 -22.72 32.11
CA GLY A 398 13.66 -21.93 31.62
C GLY A 398 12.44 -22.08 32.55
N PRO A 399 11.36 -21.32 32.29
CA PRO A 399 10.17 -21.29 33.13
C PRO A 399 9.53 -22.66 33.39
N SER A 400 9.72 -23.62 32.47
CA SER A 400 9.21 -25.00 32.59
C SER A 400 10.29 -26.07 32.47
N SER A 401 11.56 -25.73 32.71
CA SER A 401 12.69 -26.64 32.50
C SER A 401 13.71 -26.52 33.65
N THR A 402 13.69 -27.51 34.55
CA THR A 402 14.58 -27.58 35.72
C THR A 402 15.37 -28.88 35.72
N VAL A 403 16.63 -28.84 36.18
CA VAL A 403 17.46 -30.03 36.36
C VAL A 403 17.67 -30.28 37.85
N VAL A 404 17.46 -31.53 38.26
CA VAL A 404 17.70 -32.03 39.62
C VAL A 404 18.93 -32.93 39.59
N ALA A 405 19.79 -32.86 40.61
CA ALA A 405 20.93 -33.75 40.74
C ALA A 405 21.19 -34.16 42.19
N GLY A 406 21.82 -35.32 42.37
CA GLY A 406 22.26 -35.82 43.67
C GLY A 406 22.49 -37.33 43.65
N GLU A 407 22.14 -38.01 44.74
CA GLU A 407 22.33 -39.45 44.88
C GLU A 407 21.58 -40.27 43.83
N VAL A 408 22.21 -41.34 43.33
CA VAL A 408 21.66 -42.20 42.27
C VAL A 408 20.31 -42.81 42.66
N GLU A 409 20.23 -43.40 43.85
CA GLU A 409 19.01 -44.05 44.33
C GLU A 409 17.88 -43.04 44.56
N ALA A 410 18.19 -41.88 45.14
CA ALA A 410 17.23 -40.81 45.35
C ALA A 410 16.66 -40.29 44.03
N ALA A 411 17.52 -40.11 43.01
CA ALA A 411 17.12 -39.69 41.68
C ALA A 411 16.18 -40.71 41.03
N GLU A 412 16.47 -42.01 41.10
CA GLU A 412 15.57 -43.04 40.55
C GLU A 412 14.20 -43.05 41.23
N MET A 413 14.15 -42.89 42.56
CA MET A 413 12.89 -42.76 43.29
C MET A 413 12.12 -41.48 42.92
N PHE A 414 12.82 -40.36 42.75
CA PHE A 414 12.21 -39.10 42.31
C PHE A 414 11.67 -39.20 40.89
N LEU A 415 12.40 -39.85 39.98
CA LEU A 415 11.96 -40.10 38.60
C LEU A 415 10.66 -40.92 38.57
N ALA A 416 10.58 -41.98 39.39
CA ALA A 416 9.36 -42.77 39.54
C ALA A 416 8.20 -41.94 40.10
N SER A 417 8.46 -41.12 41.13
CA SER A 417 7.45 -40.22 41.70
C SER A 417 6.94 -39.18 40.70
N CYS A 418 7.82 -38.63 39.85
CA CYS A 418 7.42 -37.75 38.76
C CYS A 418 6.48 -38.47 37.78
N ALA A 419 6.79 -39.71 37.41
CA ALA A 419 5.96 -40.51 36.51
C ALA A 419 4.56 -40.78 37.10
N GLU A 420 4.49 -41.14 38.38
CA GLU A 420 3.21 -41.32 39.10
C GLU A 420 2.37 -40.05 39.14
N ALA A 421 3.02 -38.89 39.29
CA ALA A 421 2.36 -37.58 39.30
C ALA A 421 2.09 -36.99 37.90
N GLY A 422 2.40 -37.73 36.82
CA GLY A 422 2.22 -37.26 35.44
C GLY A 422 3.18 -36.14 35.02
N VAL A 423 4.27 -35.92 35.76
CA VAL A 423 5.31 -34.93 35.45
C VAL A 423 6.38 -35.60 34.58
N ARG A 424 6.67 -35.00 33.42
CA ARG A 424 7.67 -35.53 32.50
C ARG A 424 9.08 -35.27 33.07
N ALA A 425 9.82 -36.33 33.35
CA ALA A 425 11.22 -36.25 33.75
C ALA A 425 12.05 -37.28 32.98
N ARG A 426 13.33 -36.98 32.70
CA ARG A 426 14.26 -37.86 31.97
C ARG A 426 15.65 -37.82 32.58
N ARG A 427 16.36 -38.94 32.51
CA ARG A 427 17.77 -39.01 32.92
C ARG A 427 18.66 -38.30 31.90
N ILE A 428 19.61 -37.52 32.40
CA ILE A 428 20.69 -36.94 31.60
C ILE A 428 21.85 -37.94 31.61
N PRO A 429 22.50 -38.24 30.47
CA PRO A 429 23.59 -39.21 30.39
C PRO A 429 24.88 -38.67 31.03
N VAL A 430 24.86 -38.59 32.36
CA VAL A 430 25.92 -38.15 33.27
C VAL A 430 25.82 -39.03 34.52
N ASP A 431 26.95 -39.51 35.03
CA ASP A 431 27.05 -40.44 36.15
C ASP A 431 27.64 -39.80 37.43
N TYR A 432 27.66 -38.47 37.49
CA TYR A 432 28.03 -37.64 38.63
C TYR A 432 27.01 -36.52 38.83
N ALA A 433 26.87 -35.97 40.05
CA ALA A 433 25.96 -34.86 40.34
C ALA A 433 26.70 -33.52 40.42
N SER A 434 26.96 -32.91 39.25
CA SER A 434 27.47 -31.52 39.20
C SER A 434 26.41 -30.53 39.66
N HIS A 435 26.86 -29.34 40.10
CA HIS A 435 26.02 -28.27 40.65
C HIS A 435 25.33 -28.67 41.96
N THR A 436 26.04 -29.48 42.75
CA THR A 436 25.60 -29.97 44.06
C THR A 436 26.78 -29.95 45.05
N PRO A 437 26.54 -30.06 46.36
CA PRO A 437 27.60 -30.20 47.37
C PRO A 437 28.54 -31.41 47.14
N GLN A 438 28.17 -32.39 46.31
CA GLN A 438 29.05 -33.52 45.96
C GLN A 438 30.40 -33.06 45.38
N VAL A 439 30.42 -31.88 44.74
CA VAL A 439 31.62 -31.28 44.15
C VAL A 439 32.65 -30.86 45.19
N GLU A 440 32.26 -30.61 46.45
CA GLU A 440 33.18 -30.25 47.54
C GLU A 440 34.28 -31.29 47.74
N ALA A 441 33.99 -32.57 47.47
CA ALA A 441 34.95 -33.67 47.57
C ALA A 441 36.18 -33.52 46.65
N ILE A 442 36.05 -32.78 45.54
CA ILE A 442 37.12 -32.51 44.58
C ILE A 442 37.57 -31.04 44.59
N GLY A 443 37.09 -30.24 45.54
CA GLY A 443 37.29 -28.79 45.57
C GLY A 443 38.77 -28.38 45.67
N ASP A 444 39.51 -28.94 46.62
CA ASP A 444 40.94 -28.65 46.82
C ASP A 444 41.77 -28.99 45.57
N ARG A 445 41.43 -30.09 44.89
CA ARG A 445 42.10 -30.51 43.65
C ARG A 445 41.86 -29.51 42.51
N ILE A 446 40.63 -29.00 42.38
CA ILE A 446 40.29 -27.98 41.38
C ILE A 446 41.04 -26.69 41.69
N LEU A 447 41.00 -26.20 42.93
CA LEU A 447 41.68 -24.96 43.33
C LEU A 447 43.19 -25.03 43.06
N ALA A 448 43.83 -26.15 43.41
CA ALA A 448 45.26 -26.35 43.16
C ALA A 448 45.59 -26.44 41.66
N ALA A 449 44.77 -27.14 40.87
CA ALA A 449 45.02 -27.33 39.44
C ALA A 449 44.80 -26.06 38.60
N LEU A 450 43.95 -25.15 39.09
CA LEU A 450 43.65 -23.87 38.46
C LEU A 450 44.49 -22.72 39.02
N ASP A 451 45.44 -22.99 39.92
CA ASP A 451 46.38 -21.98 40.38
C ASP A 451 47.18 -21.41 39.20
N GLY A 452 47.30 -20.08 39.16
CA GLY A 452 48.02 -19.35 38.12
C GLY A 452 47.25 -19.00 36.84
N ILE A 453 45.96 -19.36 36.70
CA ILE A 453 45.16 -18.81 35.58
C ILE A 453 45.02 -17.30 35.71
N THR A 454 44.99 -16.59 34.58
CA THR A 454 44.97 -15.11 34.58
C THR A 454 43.70 -14.57 33.89
N PRO A 455 42.54 -14.56 34.58
CA PRO A 455 41.33 -13.94 34.06
C PRO A 455 41.49 -12.44 33.86
N ARG A 456 40.83 -11.90 32.84
CA ARG A 456 40.92 -10.49 32.43
C ARG A 456 39.53 -9.91 32.21
N GLU A 457 39.46 -8.58 32.12
CA GLU A 457 38.27 -7.92 31.60
C GLU A 457 38.00 -8.39 30.15
N GLY A 458 36.77 -8.85 29.90
CA GLY A 458 36.37 -9.36 28.60
C GLY A 458 36.13 -8.23 27.59
N ARG A 459 36.38 -8.51 26.31
CA ARG A 459 36.05 -7.61 25.19
C ARG A 459 34.58 -7.67 24.79
N ILE A 460 33.89 -8.73 25.18
CA ILE A 460 32.48 -8.97 24.93
C ILE A 460 31.80 -9.18 26.29
N PRO A 461 30.65 -8.55 26.57
CA PRO A 461 29.88 -8.79 27.78
C PRO A 461 29.56 -10.29 27.98
N LEU A 462 29.90 -10.81 29.16
CA LEU A 462 29.60 -12.20 29.56
C LEU A 462 28.50 -12.19 30.62
N TYR A 463 27.40 -12.89 30.33
CA TYR A 463 26.32 -13.13 31.28
C TYR A 463 26.58 -14.44 31.98
N SER A 464 26.90 -14.36 33.27
CA SER A 464 27.25 -15.50 34.10
C SER A 464 26.01 -16.25 34.52
N THR A 465 26.04 -17.58 34.36
CA THR A 465 24.95 -18.43 34.86
C THR A 465 25.12 -18.80 36.33
N VAL A 466 26.25 -18.48 36.95
CA VAL A 466 26.43 -18.57 38.40
C VAL A 466 25.67 -17.44 39.10
N THR A 467 25.74 -16.22 38.53
CA THR A 467 25.16 -15.02 39.14
C THR A 467 23.82 -14.58 38.54
N GLY A 468 23.49 -15.06 37.33
CA GLY A 468 22.26 -14.71 36.60
C GLY A 468 22.31 -13.33 35.93
N LYS A 469 23.49 -12.72 35.79
CA LYS A 469 23.67 -11.35 35.27
C LYS A 469 25.03 -11.17 34.59
N VAL A 470 25.24 -10.02 33.96
CA VAL A 470 26.55 -9.62 33.44
C VAL A 470 27.59 -9.56 34.57
N ILE A 471 28.80 -10.07 34.31
CA ILE A 471 29.90 -10.13 35.28
C ILE A 471 31.17 -9.47 34.73
N ASP A 472 31.99 -8.91 35.61
CA ASP A 472 33.38 -8.57 35.27
C ASP A 472 34.20 -9.86 35.19
N GLY A 473 34.74 -10.14 33.99
CA GLY A 473 35.54 -11.34 33.74
C GLY A 473 36.77 -11.50 34.63
N SER A 474 37.33 -10.40 35.18
CA SER A 474 38.52 -10.43 36.02
C SER A 474 38.35 -11.28 37.30
N VAL A 475 37.10 -11.50 37.74
CA VAL A 475 36.78 -12.29 38.94
C VAL A 475 36.70 -13.80 38.67
N MET A 476 36.79 -14.24 37.41
CA MET A 476 36.65 -15.66 37.00
C MET A 476 37.93 -16.48 37.28
N ASN A 477 38.40 -16.43 38.52
CA ASN A 477 39.57 -17.15 39.03
C ASN A 477 39.25 -18.61 39.42
N ALA A 478 40.21 -19.33 40.00
CA ALA A 478 40.01 -20.72 40.43
C ALA A 478 38.79 -20.93 41.35
N GLY A 479 38.54 -19.99 42.27
CA GLY A 479 37.38 -20.02 43.15
C GLY A 479 36.07 -19.90 42.38
N TYR A 480 36.01 -19.01 41.39
CA TYR A 480 34.86 -18.89 40.51
C TYR A 480 34.55 -20.19 39.75
N TRP A 481 35.57 -20.89 39.25
CA TRP A 481 35.35 -22.13 38.51
C TRP A 481 34.91 -23.29 39.40
N LEU A 482 35.33 -23.31 40.67
CA LEU A 482 34.77 -24.20 41.68
C LEU A 482 33.29 -23.86 41.96
N GLU A 483 32.96 -22.58 42.13
CA GLU A 483 31.57 -22.12 42.29
C GLU A 483 30.71 -22.47 41.07
N ASN A 484 31.22 -22.29 39.85
CA ASN A 484 30.52 -22.66 38.61
C ASN A 484 30.19 -24.15 38.55
N LEU A 485 31.06 -25.02 39.08
CA LEU A 485 30.81 -26.45 39.13
C LEU A 485 29.92 -26.85 40.31
N SER A 486 29.95 -26.13 41.43
CA SER A 486 29.28 -26.51 42.69
C SER A 486 27.89 -25.92 42.85
N ASN A 487 27.66 -24.71 42.32
CA ASN A 487 26.40 -23.99 42.48
C ASN A 487 25.42 -24.25 41.34
N PRO A 488 24.10 -24.08 41.57
CA PRO A 488 23.08 -24.24 40.53
C PRO A 488 23.26 -23.28 39.35
N VAL A 489 23.01 -23.76 38.13
CA VAL A 489 23.05 -22.96 36.91
C VAL A 489 21.76 -22.13 36.78
N ARG A 490 21.88 -20.81 36.80
CA ARG A 490 20.78 -19.84 36.69
C ARG A 490 20.61 -19.33 35.25
N PHE A 491 20.38 -20.24 34.31
CA PHE A 491 20.34 -19.93 32.88
C PHE A 491 19.10 -19.11 32.47
N GLU A 492 17.94 -19.39 33.08
CA GLU A 492 16.73 -18.57 32.87
C GLU A 492 16.96 -17.11 33.27
N ASP A 493 17.57 -16.86 34.43
CA ASP A 493 17.87 -15.51 34.91
C ASP A 493 18.82 -14.76 33.97
N ALA A 494 19.89 -15.44 33.51
CA ALA A 494 20.83 -14.86 32.55
C ALA A 494 20.15 -14.55 31.20
N THR A 495 19.23 -15.41 30.76
CA THR A 495 18.44 -15.20 29.53
C THR A 495 17.49 -14.01 29.67
N LYS A 496 16.81 -13.87 30.82
CA LYS A 496 15.98 -12.69 31.12
C LYS A 496 16.81 -11.40 31.11
N ALA A 497 17.98 -11.41 31.74
CA ALA A 497 18.88 -10.25 31.73
C ALA A 497 19.31 -9.85 30.31
N LEU A 498 19.61 -10.82 29.44
CA LEU A 498 19.90 -10.56 28.02
C LEU A 498 18.70 -9.95 27.27
N LEU A 499 17.49 -10.45 27.52
CA LEU A 499 16.27 -9.90 26.92
C LEU A 499 15.99 -8.48 27.40
N ASP A 500 16.15 -8.23 28.70
CA ASP A 500 15.95 -6.91 29.32
C ASP A 500 16.98 -5.88 28.79
N ASP A 501 18.19 -6.32 28.49
CA ASP A 501 19.22 -5.49 27.84
C ASP A 501 19.00 -5.32 26.32
N GLY A 502 17.93 -5.91 25.77
CA GLY A 502 17.48 -5.72 24.39
C GLY A 502 18.17 -6.60 23.36
N PHE A 503 18.68 -7.77 23.75
CA PHE A 503 19.19 -8.77 22.80
C PHE A 503 18.05 -9.61 22.22
N THR A 504 18.00 -9.72 20.89
CA THR A 504 16.88 -10.37 20.18
C THR A 504 17.30 -11.52 19.26
N VAL A 505 18.60 -11.82 19.16
CA VAL A 505 19.08 -12.94 18.33
C VAL A 505 20.05 -13.81 19.12
N PHE A 506 19.64 -15.05 19.41
CA PHE A 506 20.40 -16.04 20.17
C PHE A 506 20.86 -17.17 19.24
N ILE A 507 22.16 -17.45 19.24
CA ILE A 507 22.79 -18.47 18.42
C ILE A 507 23.50 -19.47 19.34
N GLU A 508 22.99 -20.69 19.40
CA GLU A 508 23.64 -21.77 20.15
C GLU A 508 24.83 -22.33 19.36
N ALA A 509 26.04 -22.11 19.87
CA ALA A 509 27.31 -22.50 19.25
C ALA A 509 27.69 -23.95 19.62
N SER A 510 26.90 -24.93 19.17
CA SER A 510 27.07 -26.34 19.52
C SER A 510 26.86 -27.30 18.34
N ALA A 511 27.27 -28.56 18.51
CA ALA A 511 27.02 -29.58 17.48
C ALA A 511 25.58 -30.11 17.44
N HIS A 512 24.73 -29.69 18.39
CA HIS A 512 23.29 -29.95 18.40
C HIS A 512 22.59 -29.02 19.42
N PRO A 513 21.52 -28.30 19.04
CA PRO A 513 20.82 -27.39 19.96
C PRO A 513 20.17 -28.15 21.12
N VAL A 514 20.47 -27.74 22.35
CA VAL A 514 19.86 -28.29 23.57
C VAL A 514 19.29 -27.22 24.51
N LEU A 515 19.65 -25.95 24.33
CA LEU A 515 19.16 -24.82 25.13
C LEU A 515 18.14 -23.95 24.39
N THR A 516 17.99 -24.11 23.07
CA THR A 516 17.04 -23.31 22.29
C THR A 516 15.61 -23.38 22.80
N VAL A 517 15.17 -24.54 23.31
CA VAL A 517 13.83 -24.70 23.90
C VAL A 517 13.68 -23.84 25.16
N GLY A 518 14.64 -23.89 26.08
CA GLY A 518 14.61 -23.09 27.31
C GLY A 518 14.62 -21.59 27.02
N ILE A 519 15.42 -21.15 26.03
CA ILE A 519 15.42 -19.74 25.60
C ILE A 519 14.04 -19.34 25.05
N ASN A 520 13.43 -20.13 24.17
CA ASN A 520 12.11 -19.83 23.63
C ASN A 520 11.04 -19.79 24.74
N GLU A 521 11.07 -20.71 25.71
CA GLU A 521 10.16 -20.65 26.88
C GLU A 521 10.34 -19.34 27.67
N THR A 522 11.58 -18.89 27.89
CA THR A 522 11.87 -17.62 28.56
C THR A 522 11.40 -16.42 27.74
N VAL A 523 11.54 -16.46 26.41
CA VAL A 523 11.04 -15.43 25.49
C VAL A 523 9.51 -15.34 25.57
N ASP A 524 8.82 -16.47 25.47
CA ASP A 524 7.35 -16.54 25.52
C ASP A 524 6.79 -16.06 26.87
N ALA A 525 7.52 -16.29 27.96
CA ALA A 525 7.17 -15.82 29.29
C ALA A 525 7.53 -14.34 29.54
N SER A 526 8.40 -13.74 28.71
CA SER A 526 8.82 -12.35 28.85
C SER A 526 7.78 -11.40 28.24
N THR A 527 7.38 -10.40 29.02
CA THR A 527 6.50 -9.30 28.56
C THR A 527 7.30 -8.11 27.99
N THR A 528 8.63 -8.17 28.05
CA THR A 528 9.52 -7.01 27.86
C THR A 528 9.71 -6.62 26.38
N THR A 529 9.50 -7.54 25.42
CA THR A 529 9.83 -7.27 24.02
C THR A 529 8.61 -7.36 23.10
N GLY A 530 8.11 -6.21 22.64
CA GLY A 530 7.24 -6.12 21.45
C GLY A 530 7.97 -6.44 20.13
N THR A 531 9.24 -6.85 20.20
CA THR A 531 10.09 -7.18 19.04
C THR A 531 10.27 -8.70 18.97
N PRO A 532 10.10 -9.33 17.79
CA PRO A 532 10.36 -10.76 17.63
C PRO A 532 11.79 -11.15 18.02
N VAL A 533 11.94 -12.23 18.79
CA VAL A 533 13.23 -12.81 19.16
C VAL A 533 13.50 -14.03 18.28
N ALA A 534 14.70 -14.12 17.71
CA ALA A 534 15.14 -15.26 16.92
C ALA A 534 16.10 -16.13 17.74
N VAL A 535 15.83 -17.43 17.77
CA VAL A 535 16.68 -18.43 18.44
C VAL A 535 17.04 -19.51 17.44
N THR A 536 18.34 -19.72 17.22
CA THR A 536 18.83 -20.74 16.28
C THR A 536 20.02 -21.51 16.86
N GLY A 537 20.24 -22.74 16.38
CA GLY A 537 21.43 -23.53 16.69
C GLY A 537 22.42 -23.50 15.54
N THR A 538 23.68 -23.86 15.79
CA THR A 538 24.72 -23.85 14.75
C THR A 538 24.70 -25.14 13.92
N LEU A 539 24.88 -26.30 14.54
CA LEU A 539 24.80 -27.60 13.87
C LEU A 539 23.67 -28.48 14.42
N ARG A 540 23.47 -29.65 13.82
CA ARG A 540 22.55 -30.68 14.32
C ARG A 540 23.25 -32.03 14.34
N ARG A 541 22.76 -32.94 15.20
CA ARG A 541 23.25 -34.31 15.30
C ARG A 541 23.10 -35.00 13.94
N GLY A 542 24.21 -35.51 13.39
CA GLY A 542 24.25 -36.11 12.05
C GLY A 542 24.39 -35.10 10.90
N GLU A 543 24.44 -33.80 11.19
CA GLU A 543 24.61 -32.72 10.22
C GLU A 543 25.77 -31.81 10.68
N GLY A 544 26.97 -32.39 10.75
CA GLY A 544 28.17 -31.74 11.29
C GLY A 544 28.96 -30.89 10.30
N GLY A 545 28.41 -30.67 9.09
CA GLY A 545 29.12 -30.08 7.97
C GLY A 545 28.66 -28.68 7.56
N PRO A 546 29.33 -28.12 6.53
CA PRO A 546 29.05 -26.80 5.97
C PRO A 546 27.58 -26.48 5.64
N ARG A 547 26.83 -27.42 5.03
CA ARG A 547 25.43 -27.20 4.62
C ARG A 547 24.56 -26.73 5.78
N ARG A 548 24.70 -27.37 6.94
CA ARG A 548 23.93 -27.05 8.14
C ARG A 548 24.34 -25.70 8.73
N PHE A 549 25.64 -25.39 8.72
CA PHE A 549 26.12 -24.08 9.15
C PHE A 549 25.57 -22.95 8.27
N ILE A 550 25.64 -23.09 6.94
CA ILE A 550 25.11 -22.09 6.00
C ILE A 550 23.60 -21.92 6.18
N MET A 551 22.87 -23.01 6.44
CA MET A 551 21.44 -22.95 6.78
C MET A 551 21.19 -22.14 8.06
N SER A 552 22.01 -22.33 9.09
CA SER A 552 21.93 -21.55 10.32
C SER A 552 22.32 -20.08 10.09
N ALA A 553 23.29 -19.79 9.23
CA ALA A 553 23.63 -18.43 8.80
C ALA A 553 22.47 -17.77 8.02
N ALA A 554 21.72 -18.54 7.24
CA ALA A 554 20.51 -18.08 6.58
C ALA A 554 19.41 -17.68 7.58
N HIS A 555 19.21 -18.47 8.64
CA HIS A 555 18.31 -18.09 9.75
C HIS A 555 18.77 -16.81 10.46
N ALA A 556 20.07 -16.68 10.73
CA ALA A 556 20.65 -15.48 11.33
C ALA A 556 20.42 -14.23 10.45
N TRP A 557 20.67 -14.34 9.14
CA TRP A 557 20.45 -13.24 8.20
C TRP A 557 18.97 -12.89 8.05
N ALA A 558 18.08 -13.89 7.97
CA ALA A 558 16.64 -13.69 7.91
C ALA A 558 16.08 -13.01 9.18
N ALA A 559 16.72 -13.21 10.33
CA ALA A 559 16.43 -12.53 11.60
C ALA A 559 17.01 -11.11 11.70
N GLY A 560 17.77 -10.66 10.71
CA GLY A 560 18.28 -9.28 10.63
C GLY A 560 19.77 -9.11 10.91
N LEU A 561 20.52 -10.19 11.19
CA LEU A 561 21.98 -10.10 11.26
C LEU A 561 22.59 -9.89 9.87
N ASP A 562 23.78 -9.29 9.85
CA ASP A 562 24.59 -9.20 8.64
C ASP A 562 25.47 -10.45 8.52
N VAL A 563 25.47 -11.04 7.33
CA VAL A 563 26.29 -12.21 6.98
C VAL A 563 27.10 -11.84 5.74
N ALA A 564 28.40 -12.08 5.79
CA ALA A 564 29.32 -11.84 4.69
C ALA A 564 29.20 -12.92 3.61
N TRP A 565 28.05 -12.97 2.92
CA TRP A 565 27.72 -14.00 1.93
C TRP A 565 28.75 -14.12 0.80
N ALA A 566 29.42 -13.02 0.45
CA ALA A 566 30.45 -13.01 -0.59
C ALA A 566 31.67 -13.89 -0.24
N ASP A 567 31.94 -14.09 1.05
CA ASP A 567 33.08 -14.86 1.57
C ASP A 567 32.79 -16.38 1.58
N LEU A 568 31.51 -16.77 1.49
CA LEU A 568 31.06 -18.15 1.35
C LEU A 568 31.08 -18.65 -0.11
N LEU A 569 31.40 -17.78 -1.05
CA LEU A 569 31.37 -18.08 -2.48
C LEU A 569 32.79 -17.99 -3.07
N PRO A 570 33.13 -18.76 -4.12
CA PRO A 570 34.40 -18.61 -4.83
C PRO A 570 34.45 -17.29 -5.60
N VAL A 571 35.62 -16.66 -5.65
CA VAL A 571 35.82 -15.44 -6.45
C VAL A 571 35.81 -15.82 -7.93
N GLY A 572 35.10 -15.04 -8.76
CA GLY A 572 35.02 -15.25 -10.19
C GLY A 572 34.97 -13.93 -10.95
N ASP A 573 35.43 -13.95 -12.21
CA ASP A 573 35.61 -12.75 -13.04
C ASP A 573 34.33 -12.31 -13.78
N ALA A 574 33.32 -13.17 -13.81
CA ALA A 574 32.10 -12.96 -14.59
C ALA A 574 31.10 -12.04 -13.87
N ARG A 575 30.77 -10.90 -14.47
CA ARG A 575 29.64 -10.05 -14.03
C ARG A 575 28.33 -10.63 -14.55
N VAL A 576 27.47 -11.09 -13.64
CA VAL A 576 26.12 -11.56 -13.98
C VAL A 576 25.14 -10.39 -13.97
N GLU A 577 24.45 -10.15 -15.09
CA GLU A 577 23.38 -9.16 -15.19
C GLU A 577 22.07 -9.72 -14.62
N LEU A 578 21.87 -9.51 -13.32
CA LEU A 578 20.69 -9.98 -12.59
C LEU A 578 19.40 -9.25 -13.00
N PRO A 579 18.23 -9.90 -12.87
CA PRO A 579 16.93 -9.26 -13.10
C PRO A 579 16.73 -8.02 -12.21
N THR A 580 15.96 -7.05 -12.71
CA THR A 580 15.64 -5.83 -11.96
C THR A 580 14.67 -6.10 -10.81
N TYR A 581 14.67 -5.19 -9.82
CA TYR A 581 13.85 -5.30 -8.63
C TYR A 581 12.35 -5.43 -8.95
N ALA A 582 11.70 -6.39 -8.31
CA ALA A 582 10.26 -6.61 -8.39
C ALA A 582 9.50 -5.64 -7.47
N PHE A 583 9.23 -4.44 -7.99
CA PHE A 583 8.37 -3.47 -7.29
C PHE A 583 6.98 -4.08 -7.01
N ASP A 584 6.57 -3.98 -5.75
CA ASP A 584 5.20 -4.26 -5.34
C ASP A 584 4.31 -3.08 -5.75
N ARG A 585 3.57 -3.24 -6.85
CA ARG A 585 2.94 -2.12 -7.58
C ARG A 585 1.60 -1.73 -6.99
N THR A 586 1.58 -1.29 -5.73
CA THR A 586 0.40 -0.68 -5.14
C THR A 586 0.20 0.73 -5.71
N ARG A 587 -1.04 1.05 -6.10
CA ARG A 587 -1.39 2.35 -6.68
C ARG A 587 -1.50 3.42 -5.59
N TYR A 588 -0.43 4.20 -5.39
CA TYR A 588 -0.43 5.36 -4.51
C TYR A 588 -0.63 6.66 -5.30
N TRP A 589 -1.77 6.80 -5.97
CA TRP A 589 -2.11 8.03 -6.71
C TRP A 589 -3.05 8.89 -5.88
N LEU A 590 -2.74 10.18 -5.78
CA LEU A 590 -3.72 11.18 -5.36
C LEU A 590 -4.74 11.30 -6.50
N ASP A 591 -5.88 10.62 -6.38
CA ASP A 591 -6.94 10.74 -7.36
C ASP A 591 -7.43 12.19 -7.38
N ARG A 592 -7.11 12.91 -8.47
CA ARG A 592 -7.44 14.33 -8.67
C ARG A 592 -8.95 14.62 -8.71
N ARG A 593 -9.81 13.61 -8.49
CA ARG A 593 -11.27 13.74 -8.39
C ARG A 593 -11.75 14.27 -7.03
N ALA A 594 -10.87 14.36 -6.02
CA ALA A 594 -11.17 14.94 -4.71
C ALA A 594 -10.56 16.34 -4.46
N ARG A 595 -10.15 17.07 -5.51
CA ARG A 595 -9.78 18.49 -5.40
C ARG A 595 -10.94 19.40 -5.82
N GLY A 596 -12.07 19.22 -5.12
CA GLY A 596 -13.10 20.25 -4.93
C GLY A 596 -13.00 20.91 -3.55
N ASP A 597 -12.38 20.24 -2.57
CA ASP A 597 -12.18 20.78 -1.22
C ASP A 597 -10.89 21.60 -1.14
N GLY A 598 -10.92 22.79 -1.76
CA GLY A 598 -10.34 23.92 -1.03
C GLY A 598 -11.16 24.09 0.24
N ASN A 599 -10.56 24.41 1.38
CA ASN A 599 -11.31 24.71 2.59
C ASN A 599 -12.19 25.96 2.35
N LEU A 600 -13.37 25.76 1.75
CA LEU A 600 -14.33 26.80 1.38
C LEU A 600 -14.83 27.54 2.62
N ALA A 601 -14.84 26.86 3.78
CA ALA A 601 -15.12 27.48 5.07
C ALA A 601 -14.10 28.56 5.44
N GLY A 602 -12.83 28.43 5.01
CA GLY A 602 -11.78 29.44 5.21
C GLY A 602 -12.01 30.76 4.45
N VAL A 603 -12.92 30.78 3.48
CA VAL A 603 -13.35 31.98 2.74
C VAL A 603 -14.83 32.33 2.98
N GLY A 604 -15.47 31.72 3.99
CA GLY A 604 -16.85 32.03 4.39
C GLY A 604 -17.93 31.38 3.53
N LEU A 605 -17.60 30.32 2.77
CA LEU A 605 -18.55 29.54 1.98
C LEU A 605 -18.84 28.19 2.65
N GLY A 606 -20.09 27.77 2.67
CA GLY A 606 -20.48 26.41 3.05
C GLY A 606 -20.18 25.42 1.92
N THR A 607 -19.99 24.15 2.27
CA THR A 607 -19.79 23.06 1.29
C THR A 607 -21.13 22.38 1.02
N VAL A 608 -21.44 22.14 -0.26
CA VAL A 608 -22.65 21.43 -0.68
C VAL A 608 -22.24 20.10 -1.32
N GLU A 609 -22.69 18.99 -0.75
CA GLU A 609 -22.47 17.66 -1.33
C GLU A 609 -23.47 17.40 -2.47
N HIS A 610 -23.09 17.79 -3.69
CA HIS A 610 -23.94 17.63 -4.88
C HIS A 610 -23.12 17.34 -6.14
N GLY A 611 -23.74 16.71 -7.14
CA GLY A 611 -23.09 16.41 -8.43
C GLY A 611 -22.84 17.63 -9.33
N LEU A 612 -23.60 18.71 -9.13
CA LEU A 612 -23.54 19.95 -9.93
C LEU A 612 -23.33 21.24 -9.13
N LEU A 613 -23.49 21.19 -7.79
CA LEU A 613 -23.30 22.33 -6.88
C LEU A 613 -22.11 22.00 -5.95
N ALA A 614 -21.35 23.02 -5.56
CA ALA A 614 -20.12 22.84 -4.79
C ALA A 614 -20.05 23.72 -3.53
N ALA A 615 -20.68 24.89 -3.55
CA ALA A 615 -20.59 25.86 -2.47
C ALA A 615 -21.94 26.51 -2.17
N SER A 616 -22.15 26.93 -0.92
CA SER A 616 -23.27 27.75 -0.48
C SER A 616 -22.80 29.05 0.18
N LEU A 617 -23.58 30.12 0.04
CA LEU A 617 -23.34 31.42 0.64
C LEU A 617 -24.64 32.01 1.18
N ASP A 618 -24.67 32.29 2.48
CA ASP A 618 -25.74 33.06 3.11
C ASP A 618 -25.51 34.57 2.92
N VAL A 619 -26.42 35.24 2.23
CA VAL A 619 -26.35 36.69 2.01
C VAL A 619 -27.02 37.41 3.19
N ALA A 620 -26.19 37.85 4.13
CA ALA A 620 -26.61 38.43 5.41
C ALA A 620 -27.65 39.56 5.31
N SER A 621 -27.65 40.36 4.24
CA SER A 621 -28.55 41.51 4.10
C SER A 621 -29.95 41.18 3.57
N ALA A 622 -30.16 40.00 3.00
CA ALA A 622 -31.34 39.70 2.19
C ALA A 622 -32.10 38.43 2.61
N GLY A 623 -31.58 37.64 3.57
CA GLY A 623 -32.17 36.34 3.90
C GLY A 623 -32.15 35.34 2.73
N THR A 624 -31.26 35.60 1.77
CA THR A 624 -31.08 34.89 0.51
C THR A 624 -29.94 33.90 0.64
N LEU A 625 -30.12 32.68 0.14
CA LEU A 625 -29.08 31.67 0.03
C LEU A 625 -28.65 31.55 -1.45
N VAL A 626 -27.36 31.52 -1.71
CA VAL A 626 -26.81 31.29 -3.06
C VAL A 626 -25.99 30.02 -3.07
N LEU A 627 -26.42 29.02 -3.85
CA LEU A 627 -25.63 27.84 -4.15
C LEU A 627 -24.90 28.05 -5.48
N SER A 628 -23.61 27.73 -5.54
CA SER A 628 -22.77 27.90 -6.72
C SER A 628 -22.24 26.57 -7.22
N GLY A 629 -22.18 26.44 -8.55
CA GLY A 629 -21.76 25.22 -9.24
C GLY A 629 -21.07 25.50 -10.57
N ARG A 630 -20.64 24.43 -11.24
CA ARG A 630 -20.00 24.52 -12.57
C ARG A 630 -20.42 23.36 -13.46
N LEU A 631 -20.85 23.67 -14.68
CA LEU A 631 -21.23 22.70 -15.71
C LEU A 631 -20.17 22.67 -16.81
N SER A 632 -19.55 21.52 -17.05
CA SER A 632 -18.63 21.33 -18.17
C SER A 632 -18.57 19.86 -18.56
N LEU A 633 -18.52 19.57 -19.87
CA LEU A 633 -18.39 18.19 -20.35
C LEU A 633 -17.06 17.53 -19.92
N ALA A 634 -16.04 18.32 -19.55
CA ALA A 634 -14.79 17.79 -19.02
C ALA A 634 -14.92 17.26 -17.57
N THR A 635 -15.82 17.85 -16.78
CA THR A 635 -16.04 17.46 -15.37
C THR A 635 -17.27 16.59 -15.18
N GLN A 636 -18.28 16.74 -16.03
CA GLN A 636 -19.51 15.93 -16.05
C GLN A 636 -19.72 15.38 -17.48
N PRO A 637 -18.98 14.34 -17.91
CA PRO A 637 -19.05 13.82 -19.27
C PRO A 637 -20.44 13.31 -19.67
N TRP A 638 -21.21 12.82 -18.70
CA TRP A 638 -22.56 12.30 -18.92
C TRP A 638 -23.55 13.34 -19.46
N LEU A 639 -23.29 14.64 -19.27
CA LEU A 639 -24.13 15.70 -19.84
C LEU A 639 -24.10 15.68 -21.38
N ALA A 640 -23.01 15.22 -22.00
CA ALA A 640 -22.90 15.13 -23.46
C ALA A 640 -23.94 14.17 -24.07
N ASP A 641 -24.41 13.21 -23.28
CA ASP A 641 -25.39 12.22 -23.68
C ASP A 641 -26.84 12.76 -23.64
N HIS A 642 -27.07 14.00 -23.20
CA HIS A 642 -28.38 14.65 -23.31
C HIS A 642 -28.40 15.66 -24.46
N THR A 643 -28.43 15.13 -25.68
CA THR A 643 -28.46 15.93 -26.91
C THR A 643 -29.88 16.00 -27.47
N VAL A 644 -30.38 17.22 -27.71
CA VAL A 644 -31.69 17.46 -28.35
C VAL A 644 -31.49 18.38 -29.55
N ALA A 645 -31.99 17.96 -30.71
CA ALA A 645 -31.78 18.61 -32.00
C ALA A 645 -30.30 18.95 -32.27
N GLY A 646 -29.38 18.04 -31.92
CA GLY A 646 -27.94 18.21 -32.10
C GLY A 646 -27.26 19.14 -31.09
N THR A 647 -27.99 19.66 -30.09
CA THR A 647 -27.47 20.57 -29.07
C THR A 647 -27.45 19.89 -27.69
N VAL A 648 -26.35 20.02 -26.96
CA VAL A 648 -26.23 19.48 -25.59
C VAL A 648 -26.96 20.41 -24.63
N LEU A 649 -28.06 19.93 -24.04
CA LEU A 649 -28.88 20.69 -23.11
C LEU A 649 -28.76 20.11 -21.70
N LEU A 650 -28.77 20.96 -20.69
CA LEU A 650 -29.03 20.51 -19.32
C LEU A 650 -30.47 19.94 -19.27
N PRO A 651 -30.68 18.68 -18.84
CA PRO A 651 -32.00 18.08 -18.82
C PRO A 651 -32.94 18.83 -17.88
N GLY A 652 -34.24 18.84 -18.22
CA GLY A 652 -35.28 19.44 -17.37
C GLY A 652 -35.28 18.90 -15.94
N THR A 653 -34.96 17.61 -15.79
CA THR A 653 -34.85 16.89 -14.52
C THR A 653 -33.68 17.36 -13.66
N ALA A 654 -32.62 17.92 -14.25
CA ALA A 654 -31.54 18.52 -13.47
C ALA A 654 -31.98 19.83 -12.79
N PHE A 655 -32.89 20.60 -13.39
CA PHE A 655 -33.44 21.78 -12.72
C PHE A 655 -34.29 21.39 -11.51
N VAL A 656 -35.03 20.28 -11.60
CA VAL A 656 -35.83 19.74 -10.48
C VAL A 656 -34.91 19.38 -9.31
N ASP A 657 -33.87 18.60 -9.57
CA ASP A 657 -32.90 18.17 -8.55
C ASP A 657 -32.09 19.35 -7.96
N LEU A 658 -31.66 20.31 -8.79
CA LEU A 658 -31.01 21.55 -8.32
C LEU A 658 -31.91 22.36 -7.37
N VAL A 659 -33.20 22.49 -7.68
CA VAL A 659 -34.15 23.26 -6.87
C VAL A 659 -34.53 22.51 -5.59
N ILE A 660 -34.68 21.19 -5.64
CA ILE A 660 -34.93 20.37 -4.45
C ILE A 660 -33.73 20.48 -3.50
N ARG A 661 -32.50 20.31 -4.00
CA ARG A 661 -31.31 20.46 -3.17
C ARG A 661 -31.21 21.85 -2.54
N ALA A 662 -31.52 22.90 -3.31
CA ALA A 662 -31.54 24.27 -2.78
C ALA A 662 -32.64 24.48 -1.72
N GLY A 663 -33.80 23.83 -1.89
CA GLY A 663 -34.88 23.79 -0.90
C GLY A 663 -34.48 23.07 0.39
N ASP A 664 -33.75 21.97 0.30
CA ASP A 664 -33.29 21.20 1.46
C ASP A 664 -32.38 22.03 2.39
N GLU A 665 -31.51 22.88 1.81
CA GLU A 665 -30.64 23.78 2.60
C GLU A 665 -31.43 24.78 3.47
N VAL A 666 -32.68 25.07 3.10
CA VAL A 666 -33.56 26.02 3.81
C VAL A 666 -34.76 25.33 4.49
N GLY A 667 -34.78 24.00 4.51
CA GLY A 667 -35.85 23.20 5.13
C GLY A 667 -37.17 23.17 4.33
N CYS A 668 -37.12 23.46 3.03
CA CYS A 668 -38.27 23.41 2.12
C CYS A 668 -38.21 22.17 1.21
N GLY A 669 -38.68 21.02 1.71
CA GLY A 669 -38.59 19.73 1.02
C GLY A 669 -39.61 19.47 -0.10
N ARG A 670 -40.49 20.42 -0.46
CA ARG A 670 -41.44 20.27 -1.57
C ARG A 670 -41.29 21.39 -2.59
N LEU A 671 -41.12 21.01 -3.86
CA LEU A 671 -41.16 21.93 -4.99
C LEU A 671 -42.64 22.13 -5.38
N GLN A 672 -43.15 23.32 -5.10
CA GLN A 672 -44.55 23.67 -5.39
C GLN A 672 -44.74 23.93 -6.89
N GLU A 673 -43.84 24.71 -7.49
CA GLU A 673 -43.85 25.01 -8.91
C GLU A 673 -42.42 25.26 -9.41
N LEU A 674 -42.10 24.82 -10.62
CA LEU A 674 -40.87 25.11 -11.35
C LEU A 674 -41.24 25.39 -12.81
N VAL A 675 -40.74 26.49 -13.36
CA VAL A 675 -40.91 26.89 -14.77
C VAL A 675 -39.54 27.11 -15.39
N VAL A 676 -39.24 26.35 -16.45
CA VAL A 676 -38.02 26.50 -17.24
C VAL A 676 -38.24 27.60 -18.29
N GLN A 677 -37.63 28.76 -18.05
CA GLN A 677 -37.79 29.96 -18.88
C GLN A 677 -37.00 29.86 -20.19
N SER A 678 -35.77 29.34 -20.11
CA SER A 678 -34.88 29.18 -21.25
C SER A 678 -34.01 27.92 -21.12
N PRO A 679 -33.87 27.09 -22.17
CA PRO A 679 -32.94 25.97 -22.17
C PRO A 679 -31.52 26.41 -21.81
N LEU A 680 -30.80 25.59 -21.03
CA LEU A 680 -29.40 25.84 -20.71
C LEU A 680 -28.53 24.94 -21.59
N VAL A 681 -27.83 25.56 -22.55
CA VAL A 681 -26.90 24.88 -23.46
C VAL A 681 -25.55 24.68 -22.75
N VAL A 682 -25.03 23.46 -22.76
CA VAL A 682 -23.69 23.15 -22.22
C VAL A 682 -22.68 23.18 -23.37
N PRO A 683 -21.68 24.06 -23.34
CA PRO A 683 -20.78 24.22 -24.48
C PRO A 683 -19.84 23.00 -24.61
N ALA A 684 -19.52 22.64 -25.86
CA ALA A 684 -18.59 21.54 -26.16
C ALA A 684 -17.18 21.77 -25.60
N GLN A 685 -16.78 23.03 -25.44
CA GLN A 685 -15.53 23.46 -24.81
C GLN A 685 -15.79 24.60 -23.83
N GLY A 686 -15.07 24.61 -22.72
CA GLY A 686 -15.30 25.57 -21.64
C GLY A 686 -16.27 25.08 -20.58
N ALA A 687 -16.82 26.00 -19.80
CA ALA A 687 -17.74 25.69 -18.72
C ALA A 687 -18.79 26.80 -18.55
N MET A 688 -19.94 26.46 -17.98
CA MET A 688 -20.92 27.42 -17.48
C MET A 688 -20.76 27.53 -15.96
N GLU A 689 -20.73 28.76 -15.46
CA GLU A 689 -20.91 29.07 -14.04
C GLU A 689 -22.41 28.99 -13.73
N LEU A 690 -22.76 28.32 -12.64
CA LEU A 690 -24.14 28.09 -12.21
C LEU A 690 -24.38 28.73 -10.85
N GLN A 691 -25.51 29.42 -10.70
CA GLN A 691 -26.01 29.92 -9.41
C GLN A 691 -27.47 29.53 -9.21
N VAL A 692 -27.77 28.97 -8.04
CA VAL A 692 -29.14 28.76 -7.58
C VAL A 692 -29.38 29.70 -6.42
N VAL A 693 -30.29 30.65 -6.60
CA VAL A 693 -30.60 31.70 -5.63
C VAL A 693 -31.93 31.39 -4.99
N VAL A 694 -31.95 31.25 -3.67
CA VAL A 694 -33.17 31.06 -2.87
C VAL A 694 -33.48 32.36 -2.15
N ASP A 695 -34.65 32.91 -2.38
CA ASP A 695 -35.11 34.18 -1.81
C ASP A 695 -35.45 34.04 -0.31
N ALA A 696 -35.67 35.17 0.35
CA ALA A 696 -36.18 35.20 1.72
C ALA A 696 -37.51 34.46 1.84
N ALA A 697 -37.82 33.97 3.05
CA ALA A 697 -39.13 33.37 3.33
C ALA A 697 -40.23 34.43 3.18
N GLU A 698 -41.29 34.05 2.50
CA GLU A 698 -42.54 34.80 2.43
C GLU A 698 -43.42 34.53 3.67
N ASP A 699 -44.54 35.24 3.80
CA ASP A 699 -45.43 35.16 4.97
C ASP A 699 -46.02 33.75 5.20
N ASP A 700 -46.13 32.94 4.15
CA ASP A 700 -46.61 31.55 4.20
C ASP A 700 -45.48 30.52 4.45
N GLY A 701 -44.24 31.00 4.63
CA GLY A 701 -43.03 30.18 4.79
C GLY A 701 -42.46 29.61 3.49
N GLY A 702 -43.08 29.91 2.34
CA GLY A 702 -42.56 29.55 1.01
C GLY A 702 -41.40 30.45 0.59
N ARG A 703 -40.59 29.96 -0.36
CA ARG A 703 -39.43 30.69 -0.89
C ARG A 703 -39.37 30.60 -2.41
N GLY A 704 -39.09 31.73 -3.05
CA GLY A 704 -38.71 31.78 -4.47
C GLY A 704 -37.33 31.19 -4.70
N VAL A 705 -37.14 30.52 -5.84
CA VAL A 705 -35.85 29.98 -6.27
C VAL A 705 -35.60 30.36 -7.73
N GLY A 706 -34.40 30.86 -8.06
CA GLY A 706 -33.97 31.13 -9.43
C GLY A 706 -32.70 30.37 -9.79
N VAL A 707 -32.67 29.76 -10.96
CA VAL A 707 -31.47 29.09 -11.51
C VAL A 707 -30.88 29.95 -12.61
N TYR A 708 -29.65 30.39 -12.42
CA TYR A 708 -28.92 31.32 -13.29
C TYR A 708 -27.65 30.68 -13.82
N ALA A 709 -27.28 30.97 -15.06
CA ALA A 709 -26.00 30.57 -15.62
C ALA A 709 -25.37 31.64 -16.50
N ARG A 710 -24.05 31.53 -16.66
CA ARG A 710 -23.26 32.31 -17.63
C ARG A 710 -22.00 31.56 -18.07
N PRO A 711 -21.42 31.85 -19.24
CA PRO A 711 -20.13 31.31 -19.65
C PRO A 711 -18.98 31.68 -18.68
N GLN A 712 -18.11 30.72 -18.39
CA GLN A 712 -16.93 30.93 -17.56
C GLN A 712 -15.89 31.78 -18.29
N GLY A 713 -15.35 32.81 -17.62
CA GLY A 713 -14.26 33.64 -18.16
C GLY A 713 -14.70 34.81 -19.05
N ALA A 714 -16.00 35.14 -19.06
CA ALA A 714 -16.55 36.31 -19.75
C ALA A 714 -16.93 37.44 -18.74
N PRO A 715 -15.96 38.20 -18.20
CA PRO A 715 -16.26 39.31 -17.30
C PRO A 715 -17.05 40.40 -18.03
N GLY A 716 -18.29 40.64 -17.59
CA GLY A 716 -19.20 41.64 -18.18
C GLY A 716 -20.45 41.06 -18.84
N GLU A 717 -20.56 39.74 -19.00
CA GLU A 717 -21.80 39.10 -19.44
C GLU A 717 -22.84 39.02 -18.30
N VAL A 718 -24.11 39.21 -18.66
CA VAL A 718 -25.25 39.22 -17.74
C VAL A 718 -25.67 37.79 -17.43
N TRP A 719 -25.88 37.47 -16.14
CA TRP A 719 -26.46 36.19 -15.72
C TRP A 719 -27.83 35.98 -16.38
N THR A 720 -28.00 34.84 -17.05
CA THR A 720 -29.29 34.47 -17.64
C THR A 720 -30.06 33.60 -16.66
N ARG A 721 -31.31 33.96 -16.36
CA ARG A 721 -32.20 33.10 -15.57
C ARG A 721 -32.81 32.03 -16.48
N HIS A 722 -32.48 30.77 -16.20
CA HIS A 722 -32.94 29.63 -16.98
C HIS A 722 -34.19 29.00 -16.40
N ALA A 723 -34.35 29.04 -15.07
CA ALA A 723 -35.55 28.54 -14.41
C ALA A 723 -35.94 29.39 -13.20
N GLN A 724 -37.22 29.39 -12.89
CA GLN A 724 -37.80 30.00 -11.69
C GLN A 724 -38.70 28.98 -11.01
N ALA A 725 -38.62 28.90 -9.69
CA ALA A 725 -39.35 27.94 -8.90
C ALA A 725 -39.86 28.55 -7.59
N ARG A 726 -40.74 27.82 -6.92
CA ARG A 726 -41.18 28.06 -5.55
C ARG A 726 -41.09 26.76 -4.76
N VAL A 727 -40.43 26.82 -3.61
CA VAL A 727 -40.30 25.70 -2.66
C VAL A 727 -41.02 26.03 -1.36
N VAL A 728 -41.60 25.01 -0.74
CA VAL A 728 -42.36 25.12 0.51
C VAL A 728 -41.98 23.97 1.45
N ALA A 729 -42.29 24.12 2.74
CA ALA A 729 -42.15 23.03 3.69
C ALA A 729 -42.98 21.81 3.26
N GLN A 730 -42.48 20.61 3.58
CA GLN A 730 -43.17 19.37 3.24
C GLN A 730 -44.48 19.27 4.04
N GLY A 731 -45.62 19.26 3.32
CA GLY A 731 -46.95 19.02 3.89
C GLY A 731 -47.37 17.55 3.79
N ALA A 732 -48.44 17.15 4.50
CA ALA A 732 -49.06 15.85 4.31
C ALA A 732 -49.54 15.70 2.85
N GLY A 733 -49.15 14.60 2.20
CA GLY A 733 -49.44 14.33 0.78
C GLY A 733 -50.94 14.29 0.48
N SER A 734 -51.29 14.46 -0.81
CA SER A 734 -52.65 14.20 -1.29
C SER A 734 -52.91 12.70 -1.36
N GLY A 735 -54.03 12.21 -0.83
CA GLY A 735 -54.35 10.77 -0.71
C GLY A 735 -54.39 9.95 -2.02
N ASP A 736 -54.39 10.60 -3.19
CA ASP A 736 -54.26 9.93 -4.49
C ASP A 736 -52.87 9.29 -4.71
N GLY A 737 -51.81 9.90 -4.18
CA GLY A 737 -50.43 9.42 -4.37
C GLY A 737 -50.14 8.12 -3.62
N ASP A 738 -50.76 7.93 -2.45
CA ASP A 738 -50.59 6.72 -1.63
C ASP A 738 -51.21 5.48 -2.31
N ALA A 739 -52.33 5.66 -3.00
CA ALA A 739 -52.96 4.58 -3.77
C ALA A 739 -52.12 4.18 -4.99
N GLU A 740 -51.46 5.12 -5.65
CA GLU A 740 -50.53 4.85 -6.76
C GLU A 740 -49.24 4.14 -6.30
N ILE A 741 -48.69 4.53 -5.14
CA ILE A 741 -47.55 3.83 -4.52
C ILE A 741 -47.89 2.37 -4.25
N GLU A 742 -49.08 2.08 -3.69
CA GLU A 742 -49.50 0.71 -3.40
C GLU A 742 -49.61 -0.15 -4.67
N ARG A 743 -50.12 0.43 -5.77
CA ARG A 743 -50.17 -0.26 -7.07
C ARG A 743 -48.79 -0.62 -7.61
N LEU A 744 -47.77 0.21 -7.37
CA LEU A 744 -46.41 -0.04 -7.83
C LEU A 744 -45.66 -1.12 -7.01
N ARG A 745 -46.19 -1.53 -5.85
CA ARG A 745 -45.62 -2.64 -5.06
C ARG A 745 -45.85 -4.01 -5.72
N VAL A 746 -46.86 -4.11 -6.59
CA VAL A 746 -47.15 -5.32 -7.38
C VAL A 746 -46.54 -5.15 -8.78
N TRP A 747 -45.62 -6.06 -9.14
CA TRP A 747 -44.91 -5.97 -10.42
C TRP A 747 -44.78 -7.33 -11.13
N PRO A 748 -45.10 -7.45 -12.43
CA PRO A 748 -45.65 -6.41 -13.31
C PRO A 748 -47.05 -5.95 -12.86
N PRO A 749 -47.47 -4.72 -13.22
CA PRO A 749 -48.76 -4.17 -12.77
C PRO A 749 -49.96 -5.02 -13.22
N GLU A 750 -50.89 -5.26 -12.30
CA GLU A 750 -52.08 -6.08 -12.57
C GLU A 750 -52.97 -5.41 -13.62
N GLY A 751 -53.40 -6.17 -14.65
CA GLY A 751 -54.21 -5.65 -15.74
C GLY A 751 -53.46 -4.81 -16.78
N ALA A 752 -52.14 -4.64 -16.67
CA ALA A 752 -51.31 -3.97 -17.67
C ALA A 752 -50.72 -4.96 -18.69
N SER A 753 -50.61 -4.53 -19.95
CA SER A 753 -50.06 -5.31 -21.06
C SER A 753 -48.63 -4.86 -21.40
N PRO A 754 -47.66 -5.78 -21.57
CA PRO A 754 -46.28 -5.41 -21.88
C PRO A 754 -46.18 -4.79 -23.28
N VAL A 755 -45.36 -3.73 -23.39
CA VAL A 755 -45.02 -3.05 -24.64
C VAL A 755 -43.56 -3.34 -24.99
N ALA A 756 -43.30 -3.74 -26.23
CA ALA A 756 -41.93 -4.00 -26.68
C ALA A 756 -41.13 -2.69 -26.79
N VAL A 757 -40.07 -2.57 -26.00
CA VAL A 757 -39.20 -1.37 -26.00
C VAL A 757 -38.32 -1.31 -27.25
N GLY A 758 -37.82 -2.44 -27.76
CA GLY A 758 -37.15 -2.52 -29.07
C GLY A 758 -36.04 -1.47 -29.28
N ASP A 759 -36.00 -0.87 -30.47
CA ASP A 759 -35.12 0.27 -30.80
C ASP A 759 -35.78 1.62 -30.44
N SER A 760 -36.28 1.76 -29.22
CA SER A 760 -36.95 3.00 -28.76
C SER A 760 -36.05 4.22 -28.85
N TYR A 761 -34.75 4.04 -28.63
CA TYR A 761 -33.79 5.13 -28.68
C TYR A 761 -33.44 5.55 -30.12
N GLY A 762 -33.45 4.64 -31.10
CA GLY A 762 -33.42 4.99 -32.52
C GLY A 762 -34.64 5.82 -32.93
N VAL A 763 -35.85 5.43 -32.49
CA VAL A 763 -37.09 6.19 -32.75
C VAL A 763 -37.06 7.59 -32.11
N LEU A 764 -36.52 7.72 -30.91
CA LEU A 764 -36.31 9.01 -30.25
C LEU A 764 -35.26 9.86 -30.99
N ALA A 765 -34.17 9.26 -31.47
CA ALA A 765 -33.15 9.94 -32.26
C ALA A 765 -33.71 10.51 -33.58
N ASP A 766 -34.55 9.75 -34.28
CA ASP A 766 -35.24 10.20 -35.50
C ASP A 766 -36.18 11.39 -35.25
N ARG A 767 -36.68 11.55 -34.01
CA ARG A 767 -37.50 12.69 -33.57
C ARG A 767 -36.68 13.87 -33.05
N GLY A 768 -35.36 13.76 -33.04
CA GLY A 768 -34.43 14.80 -32.60
C GLY A 768 -33.88 14.62 -31.19
N TYR A 769 -34.12 13.50 -30.51
CA TYR A 769 -33.56 13.20 -29.18
C TYR A 769 -32.35 12.27 -29.28
N GLY A 770 -31.16 12.84 -29.37
CA GLY A 770 -29.89 12.13 -29.42
C GLY A 770 -29.40 11.70 -28.04
N TYR A 771 -30.19 10.88 -27.32
CA TYR A 771 -29.79 10.38 -26.00
C TYR A 771 -28.64 9.37 -26.12
N GLY A 772 -27.51 9.66 -25.49
CA GLY A 772 -26.35 8.78 -25.39
C GLY A 772 -26.43 7.81 -24.20
N PRO A 773 -25.39 6.97 -24.00
CA PRO A 773 -25.44 5.86 -23.05
C PRO A 773 -25.87 6.21 -21.62
N ALA A 774 -25.54 7.39 -21.10
CA ALA A 774 -25.92 7.80 -19.74
C ALA A 774 -27.44 8.04 -19.57
N PHE A 775 -28.17 8.36 -20.64
CA PHE A 775 -29.62 8.63 -20.61
C PHE A 775 -30.47 7.46 -21.14
N GLN A 776 -29.83 6.38 -21.60
CA GLN A 776 -30.52 5.18 -22.10
C GLN A 776 -30.90 4.21 -20.97
N GLY A 777 -31.69 4.68 -20.01
CA GLY A 777 -32.03 3.96 -18.79
C GLY A 777 -33.33 3.14 -18.83
N LEU A 778 -34.19 3.31 -19.84
CA LEU A 778 -35.51 2.67 -19.92
C LEU A 778 -35.36 1.17 -20.22
N ARG A 779 -35.92 0.31 -19.37
CA ARG A 779 -35.76 -1.16 -19.46
C ARG A 779 -36.99 -1.86 -20.00
N SER A 780 -38.16 -1.47 -19.53
CA SER A 780 -39.39 -2.21 -19.77
C SER A 780 -40.59 -1.28 -19.58
N VAL A 781 -41.64 -1.49 -20.37
CA VAL A 781 -42.84 -0.64 -20.40
C VAL A 781 -44.09 -1.52 -20.46
N TRP A 782 -45.14 -1.12 -19.74
CA TRP A 782 -46.48 -1.73 -19.79
C TRP A 782 -47.54 -0.66 -19.96
N ARG A 783 -48.64 -1.01 -20.61
CA ARG A 783 -49.80 -0.15 -20.84
C ARG A 783 -50.99 -0.65 -20.01
N GLY A 784 -51.51 0.21 -19.15
CA GLY A 784 -52.71 -0.03 -18.35
C GLY A 784 -54.02 0.20 -19.12
N ALA A 785 -55.15 -0.11 -18.48
CA ALA A 785 -56.47 -0.04 -19.10
C ALA A 785 -56.97 1.40 -19.35
N ASP A 786 -56.51 2.38 -18.56
CA ASP A 786 -56.99 3.77 -18.56
C ASP A 786 -55.97 4.77 -19.13
N GLY A 787 -55.12 4.33 -20.07
CA GLY A 787 -54.07 5.17 -20.67
C GLY A 787 -52.86 5.45 -19.75
N GLU A 788 -52.75 4.72 -18.63
CA GLU A 788 -51.59 4.72 -17.75
C GLU A 788 -50.40 4.00 -18.42
N VAL A 789 -49.20 4.55 -18.29
CA VAL A 789 -47.95 3.92 -18.74
C VAL A 789 -47.11 3.57 -17.52
N TYR A 790 -46.76 2.30 -17.40
CA TYR A 790 -45.87 1.80 -16.35
C TYR A 790 -44.49 1.53 -16.94
N ALA A 791 -43.43 1.86 -16.22
CA ALA A 791 -42.06 1.69 -16.71
C ALA A 791 -41.07 1.28 -15.61
N GLU A 792 -40.07 0.49 -15.99
CA GLU A 792 -38.83 0.36 -15.20
C GLU A 792 -37.71 1.17 -15.86
N ALA A 793 -37.08 2.04 -15.06
CA ALA A 793 -35.88 2.77 -15.45
C ALA A 793 -34.72 2.38 -14.52
N VAL A 794 -33.53 2.19 -15.07
CA VAL A 794 -32.31 1.88 -14.32
C VAL A 794 -31.21 2.82 -14.76
N LEU A 795 -30.53 3.42 -13.78
CA LEU A 795 -29.40 4.28 -14.03
C LEU A 795 -28.27 3.48 -14.71
N PRO A 796 -27.82 3.86 -15.92
CA PRO A 796 -26.79 3.13 -16.65
C PRO A 796 -25.44 3.07 -15.90
N ASP A 797 -24.66 2.01 -16.13
CA ASP A 797 -23.41 1.76 -15.39
C ASP A 797 -22.38 2.89 -15.52
N VAL A 798 -22.41 3.63 -16.63
CA VAL A 798 -21.53 4.79 -16.88
C VAL A 798 -21.73 5.95 -15.91
N VAL A 799 -22.87 6.00 -15.21
CA VAL A 799 -23.23 7.05 -14.23
C VAL A 799 -23.73 6.49 -12.90
N ARG A 800 -23.75 5.16 -12.72
CA ARG A 800 -24.32 4.51 -11.52
C ARG A 800 -23.62 4.93 -10.22
N GLU A 801 -22.31 5.12 -10.26
CA GLU A 801 -21.52 5.52 -9.09
C GLU A 801 -21.85 6.94 -8.58
N ASP A 802 -22.41 7.80 -9.45
CA ASP A 802 -22.78 9.17 -9.10
C ASP A 802 -24.18 9.26 -8.44
N ALA A 803 -24.95 8.16 -8.34
CA ALA A 803 -26.33 8.17 -7.83
C ALA A 803 -26.48 8.84 -6.46
N GLY A 804 -25.56 8.57 -5.53
CA GLY A 804 -25.60 9.12 -4.17
C GLY A 804 -25.24 10.61 -4.06
N ARG A 805 -24.82 11.24 -5.17
CA ARG A 805 -24.45 12.68 -5.20
C ARG A 805 -25.62 13.58 -5.60
N PHE A 806 -26.77 13.00 -5.87
CA PHE A 806 -27.98 13.69 -6.28
C PHE A 806 -29.12 13.29 -5.35
N GLY A 807 -30.12 14.16 -5.21
CA GLY A 807 -31.38 13.73 -4.58
C GLY A 807 -32.00 12.62 -5.42
N ILE A 808 -32.13 12.88 -6.71
CA ILE A 808 -32.44 11.87 -7.73
C ILE A 808 -31.58 12.16 -8.96
N HIS A 809 -30.81 11.17 -9.42
CA HIS A 809 -29.91 11.40 -10.56
C HIS A 809 -30.71 11.88 -11.78
N PRO A 810 -30.37 13.03 -12.40
CA PRO A 810 -31.18 13.61 -13.48
C PRO A 810 -31.43 12.65 -14.65
N ALA A 811 -30.43 11.85 -15.03
CA ALA A 811 -30.56 10.85 -16.08
C ALA A 811 -31.53 9.70 -15.73
N LEU A 812 -31.68 9.34 -14.44
CA LEU A 812 -32.64 8.31 -14.02
C LEU A 812 -34.06 8.85 -14.10
N LEU A 813 -34.30 10.07 -13.60
CA LEU A 813 -35.62 10.71 -13.70
C LEU A 813 -35.98 11.02 -15.16
N ASP A 814 -35.00 11.36 -16.01
CA ASP A 814 -35.24 11.64 -17.42
C ASP A 814 -35.57 10.37 -18.21
N ALA A 815 -34.89 9.25 -17.92
CA ALA A 815 -35.18 7.95 -18.53
C ALA A 815 -36.63 7.48 -18.28
N VAL A 816 -37.23 7.87 -17.16
CA VAL A 816 -38.66 7.65 -16.88
C VAL A 816 -39.54 8.39 -17.89
N LEU A 817 -39.20 9.62 -18.24
CA LEU A 817 -39.98 10.44 -19.17
C LEU A 817 -39.97 9.84 -20.59
N HIS A 818 -38.94 9.07 -20.94
CA HIS A 818 -38.86 8.40 -22.24
C HIS A 818 -39.98 7.37 -22.44
N ALA A 819 -40.60 6.86 -21.37
CA ALA A 819 -41.75 5.95 -21.47
C ALA A 819 -43.00 6.62 -22.09
N GLN A 820 -43.09 7.95 -22.07
CA GLN A 820 -44.20 8.70 -22.67
C GLN A 820 -44.33 8.48 -24.19
N GLN A 821 -43.24 8.09 -24.87
CA GLN A 821 -43.29 7.78 -26.30
C GLN A 821 -44.23 6.62 -26.65
N PHE A 822 -44.58 5.79 -25.66
CA PHE A 822 -45.48 4.65 -25.78
C PHE A 822 -46.94 4.99 -25.44
N ASP A 823 -47.23 6.25 -25.11
CA ASP A 823 -48.59 6.78 -24.99
C ASP A 823 -49.00 7.42 -26.33
N GLU A 824 -50.12 6.95 -26.90
CA GLU A 824 -50.60 7.34 -28.24
C GLU A 824 -50.91 8.84 -28.36
N GLY A 825 -51.28 9.51 -27.27
CA GLY A 825 -51.52 10.96 -27.31
C GLY A 825 -50.24 11.81 -27.26
N PHE A 826 -49.06 11.23 -27.07
CA PHE A 826 -47.75 11.92 -27.10
C PHE A 826 -46.92 11.49 -28.33
N ALA A 827 -47.47 10.62 -29.17
CA ALA A 827 -46.83 10.15 -30.40
C ALA A 827 -46.83 11.18 -31.56
N ALA A 828 -47.13 12.45 -31.28
CA ALA A 828 -47.23 13.53 -32.28
C ALA A 828 -45.85 14.04 -32.76
N GLU A 829 -45.80 14.54 -34.00
CA GLU A 829 -44.57 15.07 -34.63
C GLU A 829 -44.00 16.31 -33.90
N GLY A 830 -42.69 16.27 -33.59
CA GLY A 830 -41.93 17.41 -33.06
C GLY A 830 -41.17 17.12 -31.76
N VAL A 831 -40.24 18.01 -31.39
CA VAL A 831 -39.48 17.94 -30.13
C VAL A 831 -40.31 18.56 -29.02
N TRP A 832 -40.60 17.78 -27.97
CA TRP A 832 -41.24 18.21 -26.72
C TRP A 832 -40.22 18.23 -25.59
N LEU A 833 -40.24 19.29 -24.79
CA LEU A 833 -39.40 19.44 -23.61
C LEU A 833 -40.26 19.69 -22.37
N PRO A 834 -39.89 19.14 -21.19
CA PRO A 834 -40.49 19.55 -19.93
C PRO A 834 -40.32 21.06 -19.73
N PHE A 835 -41.43 21.77 -19.54
CA PHE A 835 -41.46 23.21 -19.39
C PHE A 835 -41.83 23.63 -17.96
N SER A 836 -42.74 22.91 -17.31
CA SER A 836 -43.10 23.19 -15.93
C SER A 836 -43.36 21.93 -15.11
N TRP A 837 -43.05 21.99 -13.83
CA TRP A 837 -43.29 20.95 -12.84
C TRP A 837 -44.05 21.54 -11.66
N SER A 838 -45.02 20.80 -11.13
CA SER A 838 -45.81 21.24 -9.99
C SER A 838 -45.95 20.10 -8.99
N GLY A 839 -45.83 20.45 -7.71
CA GLY A 839 -46.02 19.52 -6.60
C GLY A 839 -45.04 18.35 -6.62
N VAL A 840 -43.75 18.61 -6.87
CA VAL A 840 -42.72 17.56 -6.83
C VAL A 840 -42.26 17.35 -5.39
N SER A 841 -42.31 16.10 -4.93
CA SER A 841 -41.82 15.67 -3.62
C SER A 841 -40.83 14.53 -3.81
N LEU A 842 -39.62 14.70 -3.29
CA LEU A 842 -38.60 13.66 -3.22
C LEU A 842 -38.66 13.00 -1.84
N LEU A 843 -38.94 11.71 -1.81
CA LEU A 843 -39.24 10.95 -0.59
C LEU A 843 -38.05 10.07 -0.17
N ALA A 844 -37.16 9.74 -1.10
CA ALA A 844 -35.91 9.03 -0.86
C ALA A 844 -34.81 9.52 -1.80
N THR A 845 -33.55 9.41 -1.37
CA THR A 845 -32.37 9.82 -2.17
C THR A 845 -31.51 8.64 -2.59
N GLY A 846 -30.67 8.82 -3.62
CA GLY A 846 -29.69 7.82 -4.04
C GLY A 846 -30.25 6.60 -4.79
N ALA A 847 -31.52 6.64 -5.23
CA ALA A 847 -32.10 5.57 -6.02
C ALA A 847 -31.34 5.35 -7.35
N SER A 848 -31.04 4.10 -7.68
CA SER A 848 -30.40 3.71 -8.95
C SER A 848 -31.34 3.00 -9.93
N ALA A 849 -32.58 2.75 -9.52
CA ALA A 849 -33.62 2.12 -10.32
C ALA A 849 -34.99 2.56 -9.82
N LEU A 850 -35.96 2.67 -10.73
CA LEU A 850 -37.33 3.09 -10.44
C LEU A 850 -38.33 2.18 -11.16
N LYS A 851 -39.44 1.90 -10.47
CA LYS A 851 -40.70 1.45 -11.05
C LYS A 851 -41.67 2.63 -11.00
N VAL A 852 -42.23 3.02 -12.13
CA VAL A 852 -43.00 4.26 -12.26
C VAL A 852 -44.34 4.01 -12.91
N VAL A 853 -45.35 4.78 -12.49
CA VAL A 853 -46.58 5.02 -13.25
C VAL A 853 -46.62 6.47 -13.74
N LEU A 854 -46.88 6.62 -15.04
CA LEU A 854 -47.13 7.88 -15.71
C LEU A 854 -48.61 7.92 -16.08
N ARG A 855 -49.31 8.93 -15.57
CA ARG A 855 -50.74 9.11 -15.86
C ARG A 855 -50.97 10.44 -16.53
N ARG A 856 -51.54 10.43 -17.73
CA ARG A 856 -51.93 11.65 -18.43
C ARG A 856 -53.10 12.31 -17.70
N VAL A 857 -52.94 13.58 -17.33
CA VAL A 857 -53.98 14.39 -16.66
C VAL A 857 -54.54 15.49 -17.56
N ALA A 858 -53.80 15.88 -18.61
CA ALA A 858 -54.26 16.74 -19.72
C ALA A 858 -53.46 16.41 -21.00
N GLU A 859 -53.78 17.05 -22.13
CA GLU A 859 -53.14 16.78 -23.44
C GLU A 859 -51.60 16.82 -23.38
N ASP A 860 -51.06 17.81 -22.70
CA ASP A 860 -49.62 18.09 -22.57
C ASP A 860 -49.06 17.84 -21.15
N THR A 861 -49.85 17.23 -20.26
CA THR A 861 -49.54 17.15 -18.82
C THR A 861 -49.64 15.73 -18.29
N VAL A 862 -48.61 15.28 -17.56
CA VAL A 862 -48.59 13.98 -16.89
C VAL A 862 -48.33 14.10 -15.38
N ARG A 863 -48.90 13.19 -14.61
CA ARG A 863 -48.54 12.90 -13.22
C ARG A 863 -47.52 11.77 -13.20
N ILE A 864 -46.56 11.84 -12.26
CA ILE A 864 -45.49 10.85 -12.10
C ILE A 864 -45.50 10.35 -10.66
N THR A 865 -45.55 9.04 -10.47
CA THR A 865 -45.36 8.40 -9.16
C THR A 865 -44.36 7.26 -9.32
N ALA A 866 -43.28 7.27 -8.52
CA ALA A 866 -42.17 6.34 -8.64
C ALA A 866 -41.76 5.72 -7.29
N VAL A 867 -41.49 4.42 -7.31
CA VAL A 867 -40.93 3.65 -6.20
C VAL A 867 -39.62 2.98 -6.62
N ASP A 868 -38.81 2.58 -5.65
CA ASP A 868 -37.61 1.78 -5.89
C ASP A 868 -37.99 0.30 -6.19
N PRO A 869 -37.02 -0.58 -6.52
CA PRO A 869 -37.32 -1.99 -6.78
C PRO A 869 -37.96 -2.73 -5.61
N ALA A 870 -37.72 -2.28 -4.37
CA ALA A 870 -38.30 -2.82 -3.13
C ALA A 870 -39.73 -2.30 -2.86
N GLY A 871 -40.21 -1.32 -3.64
CA GLY A 871 -41.53 -0.71 -3.51
C GLY A 871 -41.58 0.48 -2.57
N GLU A 872 -40.42 1.00 -2.14
CA GLU A 872 -40.36 2.19 -1.30
C GLU A 872 -40.48 3.47 -2.15
N PRO A 873 -41.27 4.47 -1.71
CA PRO A 873 -41.55 5.66 -2.50
C PRO A 873 -40.31 6.54 -2.66
N VAL A 874 -40.05 6.96 -3.91
CA VAL A 874 -38.86 7.76 -4.25
C VAL A 874 -39.24 9.17 -4.68
N VAL A 875 -40.11 9.33 -5.68
CA VAL A 875 -40.50 10.65 -6.18
C VAL A 875 -41.96 10.67 -6.64
N GLN A 876 -42.63 11.78 -6.34
CA GLN A 876 -43.97 12.09 -6.84
C GLN A 876 -43.97 13.48 -7.48
N ALA A 877 -44.69 13.63 -8.60
CA ALA A 877 -44.93 14.91 -9.26
C ALA A 877 -46.40 15.00 -9.65
N ASP A 878 -47.12 15.96 -9.07
CA ASP A 878 -48.56 16.13 -9.28
C ASP A 878 -48.89 16.46 -10.75
N ALA A 879 -48.04 17.28 -11.38
CA ALA A 879 -48.13 17.62 -12.80
C ALA A 879 -46.77 18.02 -13.38
N MET A 880 -46.40 17.41 -14.51
CA MET A 880 -45.32 17.85 -15.39
C MET A 880 -45.93 18.21 -16.74
N ARG A 881 -45.78 19.47 -17.16
CA ARG A 881 -46.23 19.95 -18.47
C ARG A 881 -45.08 19.97 -19.48
N MET A 882 -45.39 19.52 -20.68
CA MET A 882 -44.47 19.54 -21.81
C MET A 882 -44.86 20.63 -22.80
N ARG A 883 -43.87 21.19 -23.47
CA ARG A 883 -44.07 22.18 -24.53
C ARG A 883 -43.27 21.81 -25.76
N ARG A 884 -43.86 22.01 -26.93
CA ARG A 884 -43.16 21.86 -28.21
C ARG A 884 -42.04 22.91 -28.31
N ALA A 885 -40.83 22.46 -28.61
CA ALA A 885 -39.66 23.29 -28.84
C ALA A 885 -39.49 23.55 -30.34
N ASP A 886 -39.03 24.76 -30.68
CA ASP A 886 -38.58 25.12 -32.03
C ASP A 886 -37.06 24.83 -32.12
N PRO A 887 -36.63 23.83 -32.90
CA PRO A 887 -35.21 23.45 -33.00
C PRO A 887 -34.29 24.59 -33.45
N SER A 888 -34.80 25.53 -34.26
CA SER A 888 -34.02 26.66 -34.76
C SER A 888 -33.56 27.63 -33.66
N ARG A 889 -34.35 27.72 -32.57
CA ARG A 889 -34.04 28.55 -31.39
C ARG A 889 -33.05 27.92 -30.42
N LEU A 890 -32.70 26.65 -30.60
CA LEU A 890 -31.70 25.95 -29.78
C LEU A 890 -30.26 26.20 -30.29
N THR A 891 -30.12 26.58 -31.55
CA THR A 891 -28.84 26.82 -32.25
C THR A 891 -28.40 28.28 -32.28
N ASP A 892 -29.32 29.23 -32.06
CA ASP A 892 -29.01 30.67 -32.03
C ASP A 892 -28.36 31.06 -30.69
N THR A 893 -27.05 31.31 -30.73
CA THR A 893 -26.23 31.66 -29.55
C THR A 893 -26.00 33.17 -29.39
N THR A 894 -26.77 34.00 -30.10
CA THR A 894 -26.64 35.47 -30.03
C THR A 894 -27.64 36.06 -29.01
N PRO A 895 -27.20 36.70 -27.92
CA PRO A 895 -28.10 37.46 -27.06
C PRO A 895 -28.50 38.77 -27.78
N GLY A 896 -29.68 38.79 -28.38
CA GLY A 896 -30.39 40.03 -28.79
C GLY A 896 -30.43 40.36 -30.29
N SER A 897 -31.56 40.07 -30.92
CA SER A 897 -32.23 40.82 -32.03
C SER A 897 -33.52 40.05 -32.36
N ASP A 898 -34.76 40.54 -32.21
CA ASP A 898 -35.33 41.82 -32.62
C ASP A 898 -36.32 42.38 -31.59
N GLY A 899 -36.11 43.65 -31.22
CA GLY A 899 -36.87 44.37 -30.19
C GLY A 899 -38.15 45.02 -30.70
N LEU A 900 -39.18 44.23 -30.98
CA LEU A 900 -40.57 44.69 -31.02
C LEU A 900 -41.49 43.61 -30.42
N PHE A 901 -41.79 43.75 -29.14
CA PHE A 901 -42.83 42.97 -28.47
C PHE A 901 -44.16 43.74 -28.57
N ALA A 902 -45.19 43.09 -29.09
CA ALA A 902 -46.56 43.61 -29.01
C ALA A 902 -47.23 43.06 -27.75
N VAL A 903 -47.90 43.94 -26.99
CA VAL A 903 -48.72 43.52 -25.85
C VAL A 903 -50.04 42.97 -26.38
N GLU A 904 -50.23 41.67 -26.24
CA GLU A 904 -51.49 41.01 -26.56
C GLU A 904 -52.19 40.61 -25.25
N TRP A 905 -53.37 41.20 -25.01
CA TRP A 905 -54.16 40.95 -23.81
C TRP A 905 -55.12 39.80 -24.04
N PHE A 906 -55.03 38.78 -23.19
CA PHE A 906 -56.00 37.69 -23.13
C PHE A 906 -56.96 37.92 -21.96
N PRO A 907 -58.27 37.66 -22.12
CA PRO A 907 -59.21 37.72 -21.01
C PRO A 907 -58.79 36.72 -19.93
N ALA A 908 -58.46 37.20 -18.73
CA ALA A 908 -58.25 36.33 -17.58
C ALA A 908 -59.56 35.63 -17.25
N ALA A 909 -59.54 34.31 -17.04
CA ALA A 909 -60.69 33.57 -16.56
C ALA A 909 -61.02 34.02 -15.14
N VAL A 910 -62.03 34.88 -15.00
CA VAL A 910 -62.52 35.34 -13.69
C VAL A 910 -63.27 34.19 -13.04
N VAL A 911 -62.77 33.71 -11.90
CA VAL A 911 -63.54 32.87 -10.98
C VAL A 911 -64.64 33.77 -10.39
N GLN A 912 -65.90 33.55 -10.78
CA GLN A 912 -67.04 34.25 -10.18
C GLN A 912 -67.21 33.80 -8.72
N ALA A 913 -66.72 34.58 -7.77
CA ALA A 913 -67.20 34.55 -6.40
C ALA A 913 -68.55 35.28 -6.33
N ALA A 914 -69.53 34.72 -5.63
CA ALA A 914 -70.83 35.38 -5.40
C ALA A 914 -70.61 36.68 -4.61
N GLY A 915 -70.89 37.83 -5.24
CA GLY A 915 -70.76 39.15 -4.60
C GLY A 915 -71.86 39.45 -3.57
N PRO A 916 -71.66 40.44 -2.69
CA PRO A 916 -72.65 40.85 -1.69
C PRO A 916 -73.96 41.34 -2.33
N GLY A 917 -75.09 41.08 -1.65
CA GLY A 917 -76.43 41.24 -2.22
C GLY A 917 -76.96 42.67 -2.26
N SER A 918 -76.37 43.61 -1.49
CA SER A 918 -76.70 45.03 -1.55
C SER A 918 -75.50 45.92 -1.24
N VAL A 919 -75.26 46.94 -2.07
CA VAL A 919 -74.12 47.84 -1.94
C VAL A 919 -74.60 49.29 -2.07
N ALA A 920 -74.19 50.16 -1.16
CA ALA A 920 -74.40 51.60 -1.29
C ALA A 920 -73.10 52.28 -1.74
N VAL A 921 -73.16 53.14 -2.74
CA VAL A 921 -72.01 53.95 -3.18
C VAL A 921 -72.24 55.39 -2.75
N LEU A 922 -71.30 55.95 -1.98
CA LEU A 922 -71.35 57.32 -1.51
C LEU A 922 -70.45 58.22 -2.36
N GLY A 923 -71.02 59.28 -2.91
CA GLY A 923 -70.31 60.25 -3.74
C GLY A 923 -70.29 59.87 -5.23
N ALA A 924 -69.32 60.42 -5.96
CA ALA A 924 -69.16 60.13 -7.39
C ALA A 924 -68.75 58.67 -7.60
N ASP A 925 -69.33 57.99 -8.59
CA ASP A 925 -68.99 56.63 -9.03
C ASP A 925 -68.16 56.69 -10.33
N PRO A 926 -66.84 57.00 -10.26
CA PRO A 926 -66.02 57.21 -11.45
C PRO A 926 -65.74 55.92 -12.24
N VAL A 927 -65.96 54.76 -11.62
CA VAL A 927 -65.72 53.43 -12.20
C VAL A 927 -67.02 52.69 -12.55
N ALA A 928 -68.18 53.36 -12.44
CA ALA A 928 -69.49 52.87 -12.83
C ALA A 928 -69.88 51.52 -12.17
N VAL A 929 -69.58 51.35 -10.89
CA VAL A 929 -69.94 50.16 -10.10
C VAL A 929 -71.46 49.88 -10.19
N GLY A 930 -72.28 50.94 -10.21
CA GLY A 930 -73.73 50.82 -10.33
C GLY A 930 -74.26 50.27 -11.67
N ALA A 931 -73.43 50.25 -12.72
CA ALA A 931 -73.84 49.77 -14.05
C ALA A 931 -73.62 48.27 -14.26
N GLY A 932 -72.78 47.64 -13.43
CA GLY A 932 -72.35 46.24 -13.58
C GLY A 932 -72.87 45.26 -12.53
N VAL A 933 -73.45 45.75 -11.43
CA VAL A 933 -73.87 44.91 -10.29
C VAL A 933 -75.32 45.25 -9.88
N SER A 934 -76.18 44.25 -9.87
CA SER A 934 -77.56 44.39 -9.36
C SER A 934 -77.56 44.58 -7.84
N GLY A 935 -78.33 45.55 -7.33
CA GLY A 935 -78.41 45.83 -5.88
C GLY A 935 -77.52 46.98 -5.40
N VAL A 936 -76.88 47.72 -6.33
CA VAL A 936 -76.12 48.92 -6.02
C VAL A 936 -77.02 50.16 -6.02
N VAL A 937 -77.01 50.95 -4.95
CA VAL A 937 -77.72 52.24 -4.86
C VAL A 937 -76.73 53.36 -4.58
N GLY A 938 -76.74 54.39 -5.43
CA GLY A 938 -75.89 55.58 -5.26
C GLY A 938 -76.54 56.62 -4.37
N TYR A 939 -75.76 57.18 -3.45
CA TYR A 939 -76.13 58.31 -2.60
C TYR A 939 -75.09 59.41 -2.75
N ALA A 940 -75.53 60.68 -2.73
CA ALA A 940 -74.62 61.81 -2.91
C ALA A 940 -73.54 61.89 -1.81
N ASP A 941 -73.91 61.51 -0.58
CA ASP A 941 -73.03 61.49 0.58
C ASP A 941 -73.64 60.60 1.70
N VAL A 942 -72.93 60.51 2.84
CA VAL A 942 -73.36 59.74 4.02
C VAL A 942 -74.71 60.24 4.57
N LEU A 943 -75.00 61.54 4.49
CA LEU A 943 -76.24 62.11 5.02
C LEU A 943 -77.44 61.73 4.15
N ALA A 944 -77.26 61.66 2.83
CA ALA A 944 -78.28 61.18 1.90
C ALA A 944 -78.61 59.69 2.10
N LEU A 945 -77.60 58.87 2.41
CA LEU A 945 -77.80 57.46 2.79
C LEU A 945 -78.56 57.35 4.12
N ALA A 946 -78.17 58.12 5.13
CA ALA A 946 -78.86 58.13 6.43
C ALA A 946 -80.33 58.54 6.31
N ALA A 947 -80.63 59.60 5.55
CA ALA A 947 -82.00 60.05 5.31
C ALA A 947 -82.87 59.02 4.58
N ALA A 948 -82.28 58.23 3.66
CA ALA A 948 -82.99 57.17 2.97
C ALA A 948 -83.29 55.97 3.89
N LEU A 949 -82.38 55.63 4.80
CA LEU A 949 -82.60 54.60 5.81
C LEU A 949 -83.70 55.01 6.81
N ASP A 950 -83.69 56.28 7.24
CA ASP A 950 -84.73 56.84 8.11
C ASP A 950 -86.11 56.90 7.41
N ALA A 951 -86.13 57.00 6.08
CA ALA A 951 -87.33 56.93 5.25
C ALA A 951 -87.78 55.49 4.90
N GLY A 952 -87.09 54.46 5.42
CA GLY A 952 -87.48 53.05 5.29
C GLY A 952 -86.75 52.25 4.19
N ALA A 953 -85.64 52.75 3.64
CA ALA A 953 -84.77 51.96 2.76
C ALA A 953 -84.06 50.83 3.53
N ALA A 954 -83.72 49.74 2.85
CA ALA A 954 -82.98 48.62 3.45
C ALA A 954 -81.52 49.01 3.73
N LEU A 955 -80.96 48.50 4.83
CA LEU A 955 -79.56 48.71 5.20
C LEU A 955 -78.63 47.97 4.20
N PRO A 956 -77.69 48.64 3.53
CA PRO A 956 -76.76 48.00 2.59
C PRO A 956 -75.74 47.13 3.34
N GLU A 957 -75.37 45.98 2.75
CA GLU A 957 -74.33 45.08 3.31
C GLU A 957 -72.92 45.67 3.18
N CYS A 958 -72.71 46.50 2.17
CA CYS A 958 -71.43 47.17 1.92
C CYS A 958 -71.67 48.63 1.55
N VAL A 959 -70.85 49.54 2.11
CA VAL A 959 -70.83 50.95 1.71
C VAL A 959 -69.46 51.24 1.11
N LEU A 960 -69.45 51.64 -0.17
CA LEU A 960 -68.27 52.08 -0.89
C LEU A 960 -68.22 53.60 -0.89
N VAL A 961 -67.07 54.17 -0.55
CA VAL A 961 -66.83 55.61 -0.58
C VAL A 961 -65.63 55.88 -1.46
N THR A 962 -65.78 56.82 -2.39
CA THR A 962 -64.66 57.28 -3.21
C THR A 962 -63.73 58.12 -2.34
N VAL A 963 -62.49 57.66 -2.13
CA VAL A 963 -61.45 58.33 -1.33
C VAL A 963 -60.55 59.18 -2.21
#